data_AF-A0A965PDY5-F1
#
_entry.id   AF-A0A965PDY5-F1
#
_cell.length_a   1.000
_cell.length_b   1.000
_cell.length_c   1.000
_cell.angle_alpha   90.00
_cell.angle_beta   90.00
_cell.angle_gamma   90.00
#
_symmetry.space_group_name_H-M   'P 1'
#
loop_
_entity.id
_entity.type
_entity.pdbx_description
1 polymer ?
#
loop_
_entity_poly.entity_id
_entity_poly.type
_entity_poly.pdbx_seq_one_letter_code
_entity_poly.pdbx_strand_id
1 'polypeptide(L)'
;MTISSTVRTAGPFIGNGTASVFPFTFKVFSAADLDVIKLTTSTGVEATLVLNTDYTVSLNGNQNTNPGGSVTLTAGALATGFTLTLTSDIANLQPTDLTNQGGFYPEVITDSLDRATIQIQQISDIGDRTLKIPISDGSSLNMELPTAAQRANSFLAFDASGEPTVVTAGSSGAPATITRQVFSGTGSQTVFTLASDPGALGNSAQVYIGGVYQQRSTYTIAGTTLTFSQAPVAGTNNIEFVNFLTSSIGATSADLVTYTPSGVGAVARSAASKFGDVVSVKDFGAVGDGVADDTAAVQACVDAAKNGTNKNIYIPAGTYLISHVDMIGLAYSNLTFIGEGMPTFVFKLPPGGRQTIPGYPSPTFARSNLADGMFVLDANSANQFTNDANSIKNITFIGIRFQMNVAVDGFDELMHCVCASGTSGLYFDHCQFVGFMGDGIAVCRGRGTGPVIGSWPSFGYNANTVVTNCIFDGVNKDNRQAISIYYCDGFTIMDNVFKNTTKSGMPGAISVESDSDQTVCRNGIIARNSFTNIGGNGAIVMLPRLNANPPTRNIDIAYNSFQTITGSSVTVSTYAGAGKLTETNSCNVSIRYNVAKDVGYAFGLVQVYGVVVEGNVFTNATNLGVYQLNDSDACDILNNTFDAVAATATSPNLVGLAVTTTGTNKPRIIGNRFLNCGWSAIYAGVGQVSEVLNNTFVSSTTANPYCFFSSAGTVAQWEQTKFSGNLLGGTFASGSNGANSVNKLLWISGGNIPTSYVAKTPETFDYGTTIFQSTGIFPESPAPASTNGMLVTTRLKDATSISVTQYFYPAYNDTALPVYYRHAASNTTWQNWRKFSQTVI
;
A
#
# COMPACT_ATOMS: atom_id res chain seq x y z
N MET A 1 76.49 -65.34 -10.73
CA MET A 1 76.61 -63.88 -10.94
C MET A 1 75.44 -63.27 -10.21
N THR A 2 75.67 -62.18 -9.50
CA THR A 2 74.60 -61.42 -8.85
C THR A 2 73.66 -60.81 -9.89
N ILE A 3 72.46 -60.41 -9.49
CA ILE A 3 71.55 -59.64 -10.37
C ILE A 3 72.24 -58.35 -10.84
N SER A 4 72.52 -58.26 -12.15
CA SER A 4 73.25 -57.15 -12.78
C SER A 4 72.44 -56.41 -13.84
N SER A 5 71.16 -56.78 -14.01
CA SER A 5 70.21 -56.19 -14.97
C SER A 5 68.92 -55.82 -14.26
N THR A 6 68.28 -54.74 -14.72
CA THR A 6 66.94 -54.31 -14.31
C THR A 6 65.83 -54.90 -15.18
N VAL A 7 66.16 -55.60 -16.27
CA VAL A 7 65.18 -56.22 -17.15
C VAL A 7 64.52 -57.40 -16.44
N ARG A 8 63.22 -57.28 -16.14
CA ARG A 8 62.38 -58.35 -15.57
C ARG A 8 61.25 -58.82 -16.47
N THR A 9 61.06 -58.14 -17.60
CA THR A 9 59.98 -58.42 -18.54
C THR A 9 60.57 -58.83 -19.88
N ALA A 10 60.00 -59.85 -20.51
CA ALA A 10 60.29 -60.25 -21.88
C ALA A 10 58.99 -60.19 -22.71
N GLY A 11 59.10 -59.67 -23.92
CA GLY A 11 57.93 -59.36 -24.76
C GLY A 11 57.54 -57.88 -24.69
N PRO A 12 56.32 -57.50 -25.12
CA PRO A 12 55.29 -58.40 -25.64
C PRO A 12 55.73 -59.06 -26.95
N PHE A 13 55.70 -60.39 -26.99
CA PHE A 13 55.90 -61.16 -28.22
C PHE A 13 54.62 -61.14 -29.04
N ILE A 14 54.73 -60.75 -30.31
CA ILE A 14 53.57 -60.63 -31.20
C ILE A 14 53.23 -62.00 -31.78
N GLY A 15 51.97 -62.42 -31.62
CA GLY A 15 51.45 -63.62 -32.24
C GLY A 15 51.41 -63.48 -33.75
N ASN A 16 52.15 -64.34 -34.45
CA ASN A 16 52.21 -64.40 -35.91
C ASN A 16 51.71 -65.76 -36.46
N GLY A 17 51.21 -66.63 -35.58
CA GLY A 17 50.75 -67.97 -35.93
C GLY A 17 51.87 -68.97 -36.22
N THR A 18 53.15 -68.61 -36.06
CA THR A 18 54.28 -69.50 -36.37
C THR A 18 55.20 -69.78 -35.17
N ALA A 19 55.44 -68.83 -34.27
CA ALA A 19 56.31 -69.03 -33.10
C ALA A 19 55.56 -69.66 -31.93
N SER A 20 56.08 -70.75 -31.36
CA SER A 20 55.57 -71.41 -30.14
C SER A 20 56.53 -71.36 -28.95
N VAL A 21 57.76 -70.88 -29.17
CA VAL A 21 58.85 -70.80 -28.17
C VAL A 21 59.27 -69.34 -28.01
N PHE A 22 59.31 -68.85 -26.78
CA PHE A 22 59.56 -67.45 -26.44
C PHE A 22 60.68 -67.33 -25.42
N PRO A 23 61.79 -66.65 -25.74
CA PRO A 23 62.94 -66.55 -24.84
C PRO A 23 62.72 -65.49 -23.76
N PHE A 24 63.35 -65.67 -22.60
CA PHE A 24 63.53 -64.64 -21.60
C PHE A 24 64.97 -64.69 -21.08
N THR A 25 65.51 -63.56 -20.63
CA THR A 25 66.94 -63.42 -20.29
C THR A 25 67.18 -63.07 -18.83
N PHE A 26 66.13 -63.05 -18.00
CA PHE A 26 66.21 -62.69 -16.59
C PHE A 26 66.28 -63.93 -15.68
N LYS A 27 66.98 -63.82 -14.55
CA LYS A 27 67.18 -64.93 -13.60
C LYS A 27 65.85 -65.31 -12.92
N VAL A 28 65.59 -66.61 -12.86
CA VAL A 28 64.56 -67.26 -12.03
C VAL A 28 65.21 -68.44 -11.30
N PHE A 29 64.64 -68.89 -10.18
CA PHE A 29 65.17 -70.03 -9.42
C PHE A 29 64.44 -71.33 -9.74
N SER A 30 63.18 -71.22 -10.16
CA SER A 30 62.36 -72.32 -10.59
C SER A 30 61.50 -71.94 -11.80
N ALA A 31 60.96 -72.94 -12.50
CA ALA A 31 59.99 -72.70 -13.57
C ALA A 31 58.70 -72.02 -13.07
N ALA A 32 58.36 -72.17 -11.78
CA ALA A 32 57.20 -71.56 -11.16
C ALA A 32 57.39 -70.08 -10.81
N ASP A 33 58.62 -69.55 -10.91
CA ASP A 33 58.90 -68.14 -10.64
C ASP A 33 58.61 -67.22 -11.86
N LEU A 34 57.89 -67.73 -12.85
CA LEU A 34 57.50 -67.00 -14.07
C LEU A 34 55.99 -66.78 -14.07
N ASP A 35 55.60 -65.54 -14.36
CA ASP A 35 54.24 -65.19 -14.73
C ASP A 35 54.19 -64.92 -16.24
N VAL A 36 53.23 -65.56 -16.91
CA VAL A 36 53.11 -65.57 -18.36
C VAL A 36 51.72 -65.08 -18.74
N ILE A 37 51.65 -63.87 -19.28
CA ILE A 37 50.40 -63.19 -19.60
C ILE A 37 50.17 -63.21 -21.10
N LYS A 38 49.00 -63.68 -21.52
CA LYS A 38 48.51 -63.58 -22.90
C LYS A 38 47.44 -62.49 -22.99
N LEU A 39 47.65 -61.51 -23.86
CA LEU A 39 46.70 -60.44 -24.14
C LEU A 39 45.98 -60.70 -25.47
N THR A 40 44.66 -60.55 -25.51
CA THR A 40 43.86 -60.52 -26.74
C THR A 40 43.82 -59.09 -27.28
N THR A 41 44.48 -58.80 -28.38
CA THR A 41 44.72 -57.41 -28.82
C THR A 41 43.46 -56.65 -29.24
N SER A 42 42.42 -57.36 -29.69
CA SER A 42 41.16 -56.73 -30.13
C SER A 42 40.22 -56.35 -28.97
N THR A 43 40.29 -57.07 -27.85
CA THR A 43 39.41 -56.86 -26.69
C THR A 43 40.14 -56.26 -25.49
N GLY A 44 41.48 -56.27 -25.49
CA GLY A 44 42.29 -55.83 -24.37
C GLY A 44 42.26 -56.78 -23.16
N VAL A 45 41.70 -57.98 -23.31
CA VAL A 45 41.56 -58.94 -22.20
C VAL A 45 42.85 -59.72 -22.00
N GLU A 46 43.40 -59.67 -20.78
CA GLU A 46 44.55 -60.45 -20.34
C GLU A 46 44.12 -61.78 -19.71
N ALA A 47 44.93 -62.82 -19.93
CA ALA A 47 44.81 -64.11 -19.29
C ALA A 47 46.18 -64.58 -18.81
N THR A 48 46.30 -64.86 -17.52
CA THR A 48 47.46 -65.56 -16.94
C THR A 48 47.44 -67.02 -17.40
N LEU A 49 48.52 -67.45 -18.03
CA LEU A 49 48.70 -68.83 -18.46
C LEU A 49 49.21 -69.67 -17.29
N VAL A 50 48.86 -70.96 -17.27
CA VAL A 50 49.19 -71.88 -16.18
C VAL A 50 50.35 -72.81 -16.57
N LEU A 51 51.40 -72.85 -15.74
CA LEU A 51 52.56 -73.73 -15.93
C LEU A 51 52.14 -75.21 -16.01
N ASN A 52 52.73 -75.95 -16.95
CA ASN A 52 52.45 -77.34 -17.32
C ASN A 52 51.06 -77.61 -17.91
N THR A 53 50.18 -76.61 -17.99
CA THR A 53 48.89 -76.71 -18.69
C THR A 53 48.94 -75.96 -20.01
N ASP A 54 49.22 -74.65 -19.96
CA ASP A 54 49.24 -73.75 -21.12
C ASP A 54 50.65 -73.55 -21.69
N TYR A 55 51.68 -73.73 -20.85
CA TYR A 55 53.07 -73.62 -21.26
C TYR A 55 54.02 -74.49 -20.43
N THR A 56 55.18 -74.80 -20.99
CA THR A 56 56.32 -75.41 -20.29
C THR A 56 57.52 -74.46 -20.32
N VAL A 57 58.46 -74.64 -19.38
CA VAL A 57 59.65 -73.80 -19.25
C VAL A 57 60.90 -74.65 -19.41
N SER A 58 61.84 -74.19 -20.23
CA SER A 58 63.21 -74.71 -20.30
C SER A 58 64.17 -73.65 -19.78
N LEU A 59 64.75 -73.88 -18.60
CA LEU A 59 65.74 -72.99 -18.01
C LEU A 59 67.13 -73.28 -18.59
N ASN A 60 67.92 -72.23 -18.77
CA ASN A 60 69.35 -72.39 -19.05
C ASN A 60 70.03 -73.16 -17.90
N GLY A 61 70.98 -74.04 -18.24
CA GLY A 61 71.55 -75.02 -17.30
C GLY A 61 72.25 -74.43 -16.06
N ASN A 62 72.66 -73.16 -16.09
CA ASN A 62 73.14 -72.45 -14.91
C ASN A 62 72.62 -71.01 -14.91
N GLN A 63 71.61 -70.73 -14.09
CA GLN A 63 71.00 -69.42 -13.95
C GLN A 63 71.94 -68.35 -13.37
N ASN A 64 73.06 -68.75 -12.78
CA ASN A 64 74.08 -67.84 -12.25
C ASN A 64 75.07 -67.38 -13.31
N THR A 65 75.31 -68.13 -14.37
CA THR A 65 76.27 -67.76 -15.43
C THR A 65 75.58 -67.42 -16.76
N ASN A 66 74.39 -67.95 -16.99
CA ASN A 66 73.56 -67.69 -18.16
C ASN A 66 72.08 -67.60 -17.77
N PRO A 67 71.64 -66.50 -17.13
CA PRO A 67 70.25 -66.31 -16.70
C PRO A 67 69.25 -66.46 -17.84
N GLY A 68 68.03 -66.90 -17.52
CA GLY A 68 66.93 -66.97 -18.47
C GLY A 68 66.65 -68.37 -19.01
N GLY A 69 65.96 -68.43 -20.13
CA GLY A 69 65.48 -69.68 -20.72
C GLY A 69 64.44 -69.42 -21.80
N SER A 70 63.56 -70.39 -22.01
CA SER A 70 62.43 -70.23 -22.92
C SER A 70 61.15 -70.81 -22.35
N VAL A 71 60.04 -70.18 -22.72
CA VAL A 71 58.69 -70.70 -22.52
C VAL A 71 58.20 -71.28 -23.83
N THR A 72 57.66 -72.50 -23.79
CA THR A 72 57.01 -73.15 -24.93
C THR A 72 55.53 -73.29 -24.67
N LEU A 73 54.68 -72.75 -25.53
CA LEU A 73 53.23 -72.89 -25.42
C LEU A 73 52.80 -74.31 -25.80
N THR A 74 51.96 -74.94 -24.98
CA THR A 74 51.47 -76.32 -25.20
C THR A 74 50.44 -76.38 -26.33
N ALA A 75 49.68 -75.29 -26.53
CA ALA A 75 48.66 -75.17 -27.56
C ALA A 75 49.20 -74.88 -28.98
N GLY A 76 50.52 -74.85 -29.16
CA GLY A 76 51.18 -74.55 -30.43
C GLY A 76 51.55 -73.07 -30.58
N ALA A 77 51.67 -72.60 -31.82
CA ALA A 77 52.14 -71.24 -32.09
C ALA A 77 51.17 -70.16 -31.56
N LEU A 78 51.71 -69.05 -31.06
CA LEU A 78 50.92 -67.91 -30.63
C LEU A 78 50.20 -67.29 -31.84
N ALA A 79 48.88 -67.45 -31.90
CA ALA A 79 48.06 -67.01 -33.02
C ALA A 79 48.05 -65.48 -33.19
N THR A 80 47.78 -65.02 -34.41
CA THR A 80 47.56 -63.59 -34.71
C THR A 80 46.39 -63.04 -33.89
N GLY A 81 46.53 -61.80 -33.40
CA GLY A 81 45.54 -61.19 -32.50
C GLY A 81 45.84 -61.41 -31.01
N PHE A 82 46.97 -62.05 -30.68
CA PHE A 82 47.46 -62.17 -29.31
C PHE A 82 48.87 -61.62 -29.14
N THR A 83 49.21 -61.15 -27.94
CA THR A 83 50.59 -60.92 -27.52
C THR A 83 50.90 -61.72 -26.25
N LEU A 84 52.17 -62.08 -26.04
CA LEU A 84 52.62 -62.80 -24.86
C LEU A 84 53.68 -61.98 -24.12
N THR A 85 53.49 -61.77 -22.83
CA THR A 85 54.44 -61.08 -21.95
C THR A 85 54.86 -62.02 -20.84
N LEU A 86 56.14 -62.09 -20.57
CA LEU A 86 56.71 -62.88 -19.48
C LEU A 86 57.32 -61.94 -18.46
N THR A 87 57.02 -62.17 -17.20
CA THR A 87 57.69 -61.51 -16.09
C THR A 87 57.98 -62.53 -15.00
N SER A 88 58.61 -62.10 -13.93
CA SER A 88 58.81 -62.96 -12.78
C SER A 88 57.74 -62.80 -11.71
N ASP A 89 57.44 -63.91 -11.06
CA ASP A 89 56.55 -64.00 -9.91
C ASP A 89 57.24 -64.74 -8.77
N ILE A 90 58.35 -64.17 -8.30
CA ILE A 90 58.97 -64.63 -7.07
C ILE A 90 58.04 -64.26 -5.91
N ALA A 91 57.62 -65.29 -5.16
CA ALA A 91 56.86 -65.10 -3.92
C ALA A 91 57.61 -64.17 -2.95
N ASN A 92 56.89 -63.23 -2.33
CA ASN A 92 57.42 -62.25 -1.37
C ASN A 92 57.72 -62.88 0.01
N LEU A 93 58.51 -63.95 0.04
CA LEU A 93 58.94 -64.69 1.23
C LEU A 93 60.47 -64.87 1.20
N GLN A 94 61.08 -64.98 2.39
CA GLN A 94 62.48 -65.39 2.56
C GLN A 94 62.54 -66.88 2.95
N PRO A 95 62.85 -67.79 2.02
CA PRO A 95 62.90 -69.22 2.33
C PRO A 95 64.18 -69.66 3.04
N THR A 96 65.25 -68.86 2.96
CA THR A 96 66.56 -69.18 3.55
C THR A 96 66.64 -68.67 4.99
N ASP A 97 66.87 -69.58 5.93
CA ASP A 97 67.19 -69.26 7.32
C ASP A 97 68.71 -69.31 7.54
N LEU A 98 69.29 -68.23 8.07
CA LEU A 98 70.73 -68.10 8.32
C LEU A 98 71.01 -68.36 9.80
N THR A 99 71.69 -69.47 10.11
CA THR A 99 72.00 -69.85 11.50
C THR A 99 73.27 -69.19 12.01
N ASN A 100 73.28 -68.81 13.28
CA ASN A 100 74.48 -68.27 13.93
C ASN A 100 75.53 -69.38 14.12
N GLN A 101 76.80 -69.08 13.83
CA GLN A 101 77.94 -70.01 13.87
C GLN A 101 77.86 -71.23 12.90
N GLY A 102 76.98 -71.17 11.89
CA GLY A 102 76.92 -72.14 10.79
C GLY A 102 78.05 -71.95 9.76
N GLY A 103 78.18 -72.91 8.83
CA GLY A 103 79.13 -72.82 7.73
C GLY A 103 78.83 -71.67 6.76
N PHE A 104 79.86 -71.00 6.24
CA PHE A 104 79.70 -69.95 5.24
C PHE A 104 79.57 -70.57 3.84
N TYR A 105 78.35 -70.55 3.30
CA TYR A 105 78.05 -71.01 1.94
C TYR A 105 77.73 -69.79 1.04
N PRO A 106 78.71 -69.28 0.28
CA PRO A 106 78.53 -68.07 -0.52
C PRO A 106 77.36 -68.14 -1.49
N GLU A 107 77.09 -69.32 -2.05
CA GLU A 107 75.99 -69.52 -3.01
C GLU A 107 74.61 -69.35 -2.37
N VAL A 108 74.39 -69.92 -1.19
CA VAL A 108 73.12 -69.79 -0.44
C VAL A 108 72.84 -68.33 -0.09
N ILE A 109 73.88 -67.61 0.35
CA ILE A 109 73.78 -66.19 0.67
C ILE A 109 73.50 -65.37 -0.60
N THR A 110 74.22 -65.66 -1.68
CA THR A 110 74.05 -64.96 -2.97
C THR A 110 72.66 -65.18 -3.54
N ASP A 111 72.12 -66.39 -3.50
CA ASP A 111 70.77 -66.69 -3.98
C ASP A 111 69.68 -66.03 -3.13
N SER A 112 69.89 -65.94 -1.81
CA SER A 112 68.98 -65.18 -0.92
C SER A 112 68.97 -63.68 -1.26
N LEU A 113 70.15 -63.08 -1.47
CA LEU A 113 70.29 -61.67 -1.86
C LEU A 113 69.75 -61.39 -3.27
N ASP A 114 69.98 -62.29 -4.23
CA ASP A 114 69.45 -62.18 -5.58
C ASP A 114 67.92 -62.28 -5.60
N ARG A 115 67.34 -63.16 -4.77
CA ARG A 115 65.89 -63.28 -4.60
C ARG A 115 65.29 -61.98 -4.05
N ALA A 116 65.88 -61.42 -3.01
CA ALA A 116 65.45 -60.13 -2.45
C ALA A 116 65.56 -59.00 -3.48
N THR A 117 66.64 -58.99 -4.27
CA THR A 117 66.83 -58.00 -5.35
C THR A 117 65.74 -58.13 -6.42
N ILE A 118 65.36 -59.35 -6.81
CA ILE A 118 64.27 -59.59 -7.76
C ILE A 118 62.91 -59.16 -7.18
N GLN A 119 62.62 -59.45 -5.91
CA GLN A 119 61.40 -59.00 -5.24
C GLN A 119 61.30 -57.47 -5.26
N ILE A 120 62.39 -56.76 -5.00
CA ILE A 120 62.46 -55.29 -5.10
C ILE A 120 62.17 -54.82 -6.53
N GLN A 121 62.76 -55.47 -7.54
CA GLN A 121 62.50 -55.13 -8.95
C GLN A 121 61.03 -55.38 -9.34
N GLN A 122 60.42 -56.47 -8.87
CA GLN A 122 58.99 -56.76 -9.06
C GLN A 122 58.11 -55.69 -8.40
N ILE A 123 58.39 -55.31 -7.14
CA ILE A 123 57.64 -54.27 -6.43
C ILE A 123 57.80 -52.91 -7.11
N SER A 124 59.00 -52.60 -7.62
CA SER A 124 59.25 -51.37 -8.38
C SER A 124 58.41 -51.31 -9.66
N ASP A 125 58.36 -52.40 -10.43
CA ASP A 125 57.57 -52.49 -11.67
C ASP A 125 56.06 -52.43 -11.40
N ILE A 126 55.60 -52.98 -10.27
CA ILE A 126 54.22 -52.80 -9.82
C ILE A 126 53.97 -51.33 -9.46
N GLY A 127 54.85 -50.70 -8.67
CA GLY A 127 54.72 -49.31 -8.23
C GLY A 127 54.79 -48.29 -9.35
N ASP A 128 55.50 -48.56 -10.45
CA ASP A 128 55.51 -47.73 -11.65
C ASP A 128 54.18 -47.76 -12.43
N ARG A 129 53.32 -48.74 -12.14
CA ARG A 129 52.02 -48.94 -12.78
C ARG A 129 50.83 -48.57 -11.87
N THR A 130 51.08 -47.92 -10.71
CA THR A 130 50.02 -47.43 -9.79
C THR A 130 49.87 -45.91 -9.80
N LEU A 131 48.80 -45.40 -9.17
CA LEU A 131 48.67 -43.99 -8.83
C LEU A 131 49.74 -43.59 -7.80
N LYS A 132 50.50 -42.53 -8.08
CA LYS A 132 51.57 -42.01 -7.21
C LYS A 132 51.18 -40.66 -6.62
N ILE A 133 51.40 -40.49 -5.32
CA ILE A 133 51.43 -39.16 -4.68
C ILE A 133 52.87 -38.63 -4.66
N PRO A 134 53.07 -37.31 -4.85
CA PRO A 134 54.37 -36.68 -4.65
C PRO A 134 54.94 -36.97 -3.25
N ILE A 135 56.26 -37.13 -3.16
CA ILE A 135 56.94 -37.35 -1.87
C ILE A 135 56.76 -36.18 -0.89
N SER A 136 56.43 -34.98 -1.39
CA SER A 136 56.15 -33.78 -0.60
C SER A 136 54.82 -33.83 0.14
N ASP A 137 53.89 -34.70 -0.24
CA ASP A 137 52.49 -34.63 0.18
C ASP A 137 52.23 -35.35 1.52
N GLY A 138 53.29 -35.91 2.13
CA GLY A 138 53.24 -36.56 3.45
C GLY A 138 52.54 -37.93 3.42
N SER A 139 52.65 -38.67 4.52
CA SER A 139 52.14 -40.06 4.64
C SER A 139 50.65 -40.16 4.97
N SER A 140 49.86 -39.08 4.76
CA SER A 140 48.49 -38.97 5.27
C SER A 140 47.38 -39.09 4.21
N LEU A 141 47.73 -39.11 2.92
CA LEU A 141 46.72 -39.25 1.85
C LEU A 141 46.49 -40.71 1.50
N ASN A 142 45.23 -41.14 1.51
CA ASN A 142 44.84 -42.48 1.07
C ASN A 142 44.60 -42.50 -0.46
N MET A 143 45.30 -43.40 -1.17
CA MET A 143 45.14 -43.58 -2.62
C MET A 143 44.27 -44.80 -3.00
N GLU A 144 43.53 -45.34 -2.03
CA GLU A 144 42.57 -46.40 -2.25
C GLU A 144 41.37 -45.87 -3.05
N LEU A 145 41.04 -46.52 -4.16
CA LEU A 145 39.88 -46.16 -4.96
C LEU A 145 38.58 -46.49 -4.18
N PRO A 146 37.51 -45.70 -4.33
CA PRO A 146 36.20 -46.04 -3.80
C PRO A 146 35.72 -47.41 -4.30
N THR A 147 34.82 -48.04 -3.53
CA THR A 147 34.33 -49.40 -3.83
C THR A 147 33.79 -49.50 -5.26
N ALA A 148 33.86 -50.70 -5.86
CA ALA A 148 33.36 -50.94 -7.22
C ALA A 148 31.91 -50.45 -7.44
N ALA A 149 31.06 -50.57 -6.41
CA ALA A 149 29.68 -50.08 -6.44
C ALA A 149 29.59 -48.54 -6.52
N GLN A 150 30.47 -47.82 -5.80
CA GLN A 150 30.49 -46.35 -5.81
C GLN A 150 31.03 -45.78 -7.12
N ARG A 151 32.01 -46.45 -7.74
CA ARG A 151 32.64 -45.99 -8.99
C ARG A 151 31.90 -46.41 -10.27
N ALA A 152 30.83 -47.20 -10.17
CA ALA A 152 30.03 -47.59 -11.32
C ALA A 152 29.38 -46.35 -11.97
N ASN A 153 29.64 -46.12 -13.27
CA ASN A 153 29.14 -44.97 -14.05
C ASN A 153 29.58 -43.59 -13.53
N SER A 154 30.66 -43.52 -12.76
CA SER A 154 31.18 -42.28 -12.18
C SER A 154 32.56 -41.93 -12.75
N PHE A 155 32.93 -40.65 -12.68
CA PHE A 155 34.27 -40.17 -12.99
C PHE A 155 35.16 -40.22 -11.76
N LEU A 156 36.43 -40.59 -11.93
CA LEU A 156 37.45 -40.40 -10.89
C LEU A 156 37.70 -38.89 -10.68
N ALA A 157 37.69 -38.47 -9.43
CA ALA A 157 37.91 -37.09 -8.99
C ALA A 157 38.78 -37.08 -7.72
N PHE A 158 39.06 -35.89 -7.20
CA PHE A 158 39.71 -35.71 -5.90
C PHE A 158 38.83 -34.86 -5.00
N ASP A 159 38.75 -35.22 -3.72
CA ASP A 159 38.01 -34.44 -2.73
C ASP A 159 38.80 -33.20 -2.26
N ALA A 160 38.27 -32.46 -1.28
CA ALA A 160 38.92 -31.26 -0.75
C ALA A 160 40.26 -31.52 -0.05
N SER A 161 40.52 -32.78 0.35
CA SER A 161 41.77 -33.22 0.96
C SER A 161 42.76 -33.76 -0.07
N GLY A 162 42.35 -33.88 -1.35
CA GLY A 162 43.17 -34.45 -2.42
C GLY A 162 43.07 -35.97 -2.53
N GLU A 163 42.13 -36.62 -1.84
CA GLU A 163 41.96 -38.09 -1.88
C GLU A 163 41.09 -38.52 -3.07
N PRO A 164 41.35 -39.69 -3.71
CA PRO A 164 40.55 -40.19 -4.81
C PRO A 164 39.07 -40.38 -4.40
N THR A 165 38.18 -39.74 -5.14
CA THR A 165 36.73 -39.88 -4.99
C THR A 165 36.09 -40.11 -6.36
N VAL A 166 34.77 -40.29 -6.39
CA VAL A 166 34.02 -40.47 -7.62
C VAL A 166 32.84 -39.52 -7.71
N VAL A 167 32.64 -38.93 -8.90
CA VAL A 167 31.57 -37.97 -9.17
C VAL A 167 30.69 -38.47 -10.30
N THR A 168 29.38 -38.46 -10.09
CA THR A 168 28.39 -38.85 -11.09
C THR A 168 28.24 -37.76 -12.16
N ALA A 169 28.07 -38.16 -13.42
CA ALA A 169 27.74 -37.23 -14.50
C ALA A 169 26.48 -36.40 -14.17
N GLY A 170 26.54 -35.07 -14.32
CA GLY A 170 25.40 -34.17 -14.17
C GLY A 170 25.26 -33.46 -12.81
N SER A 171 26.18 -33.64 -11.87
CA SER A 171 26.24 -32.81 -10.65
C SER A 171 26.81 -31.41 -10.94
N SER A 172 26.41 -30.40 -10.15
CA SER A 172 26.91 -29.02 -10.26
C SER A 172 28.44 -28.98 -10.28
N GLY A 173 29.02 -28.34 -11.31
CA GLY A 173 30.48 -28.25 -11.52
C GLY A 173 31.11 -29.41 -12.32
N ALA A 174 30.38 -30.48 -12.64
CA ALA A 174 30.85 -31.50 -13.57
C ALA A 174 30.59 -31.09 -15.03
N PRO A 175 31.49 -31.41 -15.99
CA PRO A 175 31.23 -31.18 -17.41
C PRO A 175 29.98 -31.97 -17.82
N ALA A 176 29.00 -31.27 -18.39
CA ALA A 176 27.74 -31.86 -18.83
C ALA A 176 27.91 -32.71 -20.10
N THR A 177 28.90 -32.34 -20.92
CA THR A 177 29.36 -33.12 -22.08
C THR A 177 30.80 -32.72 -22.40
N ILE A 178 31.69 -33.70 -22.55
CA ILE A 178 33.01 -33.51 -23.17
C ILE A 178 32.88 -33.98 -24.62
N THR A 179 33.05 -33.06 -25.57
CA THR A 179 33.08 -33.43 -26.99
C THR A 179 34.52 -33.42 -27.48
N ARG A 180 34.93 -34.52 -28.13
CA ARG A 180 36.27 -34.70 -28.71
C ARG A 180 36.14 -34.90 -30.21
N GLN A 181 36.90 -34.13 -30.98
CA GLN A 181 36.95 -34.24 -32.43
C GLN A 181 38.39 -34.32 -32.88
N VAL A 182 38.66 -35.12 -33.92
CA VAL A 182 40.00 -35.25 -34.50
C VAL A 182 40.00 -34.86 -35.97
N PHE A 183 41.06 -34.18 -36.39
CA PHE A 183 41.28 -33.77 -37.78
C PHE A 183 42.70 -34.14 -38.21
N SER A 184 42.89 -34.30 -39.51
CA SER A 184 44.22 -34.51 -40.10
C SER A 184 44.74 -33.20 -40.68
N GLY A 185 45.88 -32.73 -40.21
CA GLY A 185 46.57 -31.58 -40.79
C GLY A 185 47.12 -31.94 -42.18
N THR A 186 47.08 -30.99 -43.10
CA THR A 186 47.63 -31.16 -44.46
C THR A 186 48.96 -30.43 -44.68
N GLY A 187 49.42 -29.65 -43.69
CA GLY A 187 50.55 -28.74 -43.85
C GLY A 187 50.23 -27.44 -44.61
N SER A 188 48.98 -27.25 -45.06
CA SER A 188 48.56 -26.02 -45.75
C SER A 188 47.15 -25.53 -45.39
N GLN A 189 46.28 -26.41 -44.87
CA GLN A 189 44.94 -26.03 -44.40
C GLN A 189 45.01 -25.34 -43.04
N THR A 190 44.32 -24.20 -42.88
CA THR A 190 44.20 -23.47 -41.61
C THR A 190 42.80 -23.52 -41.01
N VAL A 191 41.78 -23.91 -41.80
CA VAL A 191 40.37 -23.88 -41.40
C VAL A 191 39.81 -25.30 -41.35
N PHE A 192 39.17 -25.63 -40.24
CA PHE A 192 38.53 -26.92 -39.96
C PHE A 192 37.10 -26.69 -39.50
N THR A 193 36.18 -27.56 -39.92
CA THR A 193 34.76 -27.50 -39.52
C THR A 193 34.49 -28.49 -38.41
N LEU A 194 34.06 -27.98 -37.26
CA LEU A 194 33.60 -28.73 -36.11
C LEU A 194 32.19 -29.30 -36.37
N ALA A 195 31.90 -30.47 -35.80
CA ALA A 195 30.60 -31.14 -35.96
C ALA A 195 29.42 -30.37 -35.34
N SER A 196 29.68 -29.51 -34.35
CA SER A 196 28.71 -28.65 -33.69
C SER A 196 29.38 -27.38 -33.16
N ASP A 197 28.59 -26.31 -33.02
CA ASP A 197 29.05 -25.07 -32.39
C ASP A 197 29.35 -25.34 -30.90
N PRO A 198 30.58 -25.09 -30.41
CA PRO A 198 30.94 -25.27 -29.00
C PRO A 198 30.29 -24.25 -28.05
N GLY A 199 29.49 -23.30 -28.57
CA GLY A 199 28.67 -22.38 -27.79
C GLY A 199 29.40 -21.09 -27.40
N ALA A 200 28.63 -20.09 -26.97
CA ALA A 200 29.09 -18.73 -26.66
C ALA A 200 30.16 -18.64 -25.53
N LEU A 201 30.37 -19.72 -24.76
CA LEU A 201 31.37 -19.85 -23.71
C LEU A 201 32.65 -20.54 -24.19
N GLY A 202 33.07 -20.33 -25.45
CA GLY A 202 34.24 -20.93 -26.10
C GLY A 202 35.63 -20.72 -25.44
N ASN A 203 35.69 -20.36 -24.16
CA ASN A 203 36.90 -20.36 -23.33
C ASN A 203 37.25 -21.73 -22.75
N SER A 204 36.37 -22.72 -22.88
CA SER A 204 36.62 -24.09 -22.41
C SER A 204 37.15 -25.03 -23.52
N ALA A 205 37.48 -24.52 -24.71
CA ALA A 205 37.95 -25.37 -25.81
C ALA A 205 39.48 -25.43 -25.86
N GLN A 206 40.03 -26.64 -25.77
CA GLN A 206 41.46 -26.92 -25.90
C GLN A 206 41.75 -27.57 -27.26
N VAL A 207 42.87 -27.18 -27.87
CA VAL A 207 43.32 -27.74 -29.15
C VAL A 207 44.73 -28.28 -28.99
N TYR A 208 44.97 -29.47 -29.52
CA TYR A 208 46.27 -30.14 -29.51
C TYR A 208 46.68 -30.47 -30.94
N ILE A 209 47.97 -30.36 -31.25
CA ILE A 209 48.56 -30.82 -32.52
C ILE A 209 49.68 -31.81 -32.17
N GLY A 210 49.56 -33.06 -32.61
CA GLY A 210 50.50 -34.14 -32.28
C GLY A 210 50.59 -34.42 -30.79
N GLY A 211 49.51 -34.19 -30.03
CA GLY A 211 49.49 -34.27 -28.56
C GLY A 211 50.02 -33.02 -27.84
N VAL A 212 50.50 -32.01 -28.57
CA VAL A 212 51.00 -30.76 -27.98
C VAL A 212 49.90 -29.70 -27.93
N TYR A 213 49.60 -29.20 -26.72
CA TYR A 213 48.62 -28.13 -26.51
C TYR A 213 48.99 -26.86 -27.31
N GLN A 214 47.99 -26.26 -27.95
CA GLN A 214 48.11 -25.02 -28.70
C GLN A 214 47.65 -23.84 -27.85
N GLN A 215 48.45 -22.76 -27.81
CA GLN A 215 48.06 -21.54 -27.10
C GLN A 215 46.83 -20.92 -27.73
N ARG A 216 45.95 -20.31 -26.93
CA ARG A 216 44.69 -19.74 -27.41
C ARG A 216 44.88 -18.67 -28.50
N SER A 217 46.01 -17.96 -28.51
CA SER A 217 46.34 -16.96 -29.52
C SER A 217 46.64 -17.55 -30.90
N THR A 218 46.87 -18.86 -31.02
CA THR A 218 47.21 -19.52 -32.29
C THR A 218 46.00 -20.07 -33.03
N TYR A 219 44.80 -19.96 -32.47
CA TYR A 219 43.57 -20.37 -33.14
C TYR A 219 42.35 -19.58 -32.67
N THR A 220 41.37 -19.43 -33.56
CA THR A 220 40.07 -18.82 -33.28
C THR A 220 38.96 -19.84 -33.51
N ILE A 221 37.84 -19.67 -32.81
CA ILE A 221 36.64 -20.50 -33.01
C ILE A 221 35.45 -19.56 -33.17
N ALA A 222 34.71 -19.70 -34.26
CA ALA A 222 33.49 -18.94 -34.53
C ALA A 222 32.41 -19.87 -35.09
N GLY A 223 31.32 -20.05 -34.34
CA GLY A 223 30.33 -21.09 -34.62
C GLY A 223 31.01 -22.46 -34.72
N THR A 224 30.75 -23.18 -35.81
CA THR A 224 31.40 -24.47 -36.11
C THR A 224 32.79 -24.35 -36.71
N THR A 225 33.40 -23.17 -36.81
CA THR A 225 34.66 -22.99 -37.55
C THR A 225 35.85 -22.84 -36.62
N LEU A 226 36.79 -23.79 -36.66
CA LEU A 226 38.11 -23.70 -36.02
C LEU A 226 39.13 -23.18 -37.05
N THR A 227 39.80 -22.07 -36.75
CA THR A 227 40.79 -21.46 -37.64
C THR A 227 42.12 -21.26 -36.93
N PHE A 228 43.19 -21.89 -37.42
CA PHE A 228 44.55 -21.68 -36.93
C PHE A 228 45.22 -20.47 -37.58
N SER A 229 46.08 -19.77 -36.84
CA SER A 229 46.90 -18.67 -37.36
C SER A 229 48.03 -19.14 -38.28
N GLN A 230 48.42 -20.42 -38.17
CA GLN A 230 49.37 -21.10 -39.04
C GLN A 230 48.84 -22.52 -39.34
N ALA A 231 49.07 -23.01 -40.56
CA ALA A 231 48.60 -24.34 -40.95
C ALA A 231 49.25 -25.43 -40.07
N PRO A 232 48.46 -26.31 -39.42
CA PRO A 232 48.99 -27.46 -38.69
C PRO A 232 49.84 -28.35 -39.59
N VAL A 233 50.90 -28.93 -39.01
CA VAL A 233 51.80 -29.86 -39.72
C VAL A 233 51.02 -31.03 -40.33
N ALA A 234 51.50 -31.54 -41.47
CA ALA A 234 50.88 -32.67 -42.14
C ALA A 234 50.91 -33.92 -41.23
N GLY A 235 49.76 -34.57 -41.04
CA GLY A 235 49.66 -35.76 -40.21
C GLY A 235 48.24 -36.30 -40.13
N THR A 236 48.13 -37.62 -39.92
CA THR A 236 46.83 -38.30 -39.81
C THR A 236 46.30 -38.16 -38.38
N ASN A 237 45.07 -37.65 -38.23
CA ASN A 237 44.37 -37.45 -36.95
C ASN A 237 45.21 -36.72 -35.89
N ASN A 238 46.12 -35.85 -36.33
CA ASN A 238 47.08 -35.19 -35.45
C ASN A 238 46.53 -33.91 -34.82
N ILE A 239 45.34 -33.44 -35.19
CA ILE A 239 44.70 -32.29 -34.54
C ILE A 239 43.59 -32.84 -33.65
N GLU A 240 43.61 -32.52 -32.36
CA GLU A 240 42.56 -32.88 -31.42
C GLU A 240 41.91 -31.62 -30.84
N PHE A 241 40.59 -31.55 -30.95
CA PHE A 241 39.75 -30.51 -30.37
C PHE A 241 38.95 -31.12 -29.22
N VAL A 242 39.04 -30.51 -28.03
CA VAL A 242 38.31 -30.91 -26.83
C VAL A 242 37.51 -29.73 -26.32
N ASN A 243 36.21 -29.89 -26.12
CA ASN A 243 35.35 -28.86 -25.56
C ASN A 243 34.66 -29.35 -24.28
N PHE A 244 34.77 -28.56 -23.20
CA PHE A 244 34.08 -28.78 -21.94
C PHE A 244 32.85 -27.87 -21.84
N LEU A 245 31.66 -28.44 -21.97
CA LEU A 245 30.42 -27.70 -21.76
C LEU A 245 30.03 -27.75 -20.28
N THR A 246 29.89 -26.60 -19.65
CA THR A 246 29.20 -26.47 -18.36
C THR A 246 27.71 -26.28 -18.62
N SER A 247 26.85 -26.98 -17.87
CA SER A 247 25.41 -26.69 -17.89
C SER A 247 25.18 -25.27 -17.39
N SER A 248 24.29 -24.52 -18.04
CA SER A 248 23.73 -23.31 -17.44
C SER A 248 23.08 -23.68 -16.11
N ILE A 249 23.17 -22.81 -15.10
CA ILE A 249 22.49 -22.99 -13.79
C ILE A 249 20.97 -23.18 -13.92
N GLY A 250 20.39 -22.91 -15.08
CA GLY A 250 18.96 -23.13 -15.35
C GLY A 250 18.10 -22.25 -14.44
N ALA A 251 16.93 -22.77 -14.06
CA ALA A 251 16.10 -22.17 -13.03
C ALA A 251 16.57 -22.62 -11.63
N THR A 252 16.79 -21.66 -10.73
CA THR A 252 17.09 -21.91 -9.32
C THR A 252 16.03 -21.25 -8.44
N SER A 253 15.80 -21.78 -7.23
CA SER A 253 14.88 -21.14 -6.28
C SER A 253 15.47 -19.83 -5.77
N ALA A 254 14.64 -18.79 -5.64
CA ALA A 254 15.03 -17.53 -5.02
C ALA A 254 15.41 -17.70 -3.52
N ASP A 255 15.05 -18.82 -2.89
CA ASP A 255 15.50 -19.18 -1.54
C ASP A 255 17.00 -19.48 -1.48
N LEU A 256 17.56 -19.99 -2.58
CA LEU A 256 18.98 -20.38 -2.69
C LEU A 256 19.87 -19.22 -3.13
N VAL A 257 19.28 -18.09 -3.51
CA VAL A 257 20.00 -16.89 -3.93
C VAL A 257 20.13 -15.96 -2.74
N THR A 258 21.33 -15.80 -2.20
CA THR A 258 21.61 -14.88 -1.10
C THR A 258 21.86 -13.46 -1.62
N TYR A 259 21.23 -12.48 -0.99
CA TYR A 259 21.35 -11.06 -1.25
C TYR A 259 21.72 -10.33 0.05
N THR A 260 22.79 -9.55 0.02
CA THR A 260 23.16 -8.62 1.09
C THR A 260 22.87 -7.20 0.60
N PRO A 261 21.91 -6.48 1.18
CA PRO A 261 21.64 -5.10 0.81
C PRO A 261 22.87 -4.20 0.96
N SER A 262 22.98 -3.17 0.13
CA SER A 262 23.99 -2.14 0.29
C SER A 262 23.70 -1.28 1.53
N GLY A 263 24.60 -1.25 2.50
CA GLY A 263 24.50 -0.41 3.70
C GLY A 263 25.42 -0.91 4.81
N VAL A 264 26.01 0.00 5.60
CA VAL A 264 26.85 -0.37 6.75
C VAL A 264 25.99 -1.13 7.76
N GLY A 265 26.38 -2.36 8.09
CA GLY A 265 25.64 -3.24 9.02
C GLY A 265 24.48 -4.03 8.40
N ALA A 266 24.29 -3.99 7.08
CA ALA A 266 23.29 -4.83 6.41
C ALA A 266 23.62 -6.33 6.58
N VAL A 267 22.59 -7.13 6.85
CA VAL A 267 22.70 -8.59 7.03
C VAL A 267 22.21 -9.31 5.78
N ALA A 268 22.89 -10.39 5.40
CA ALA A 268 22.51 -11.23 4.28
C ALA A 268 21.13 -11.89 4.51
N ARG A 269 20.32 -11.97 3.45
CA ARG A 269 19.04 -12.70 3.43
C ARG A 269 18.80 -13.32 2.05
N SER A 270 17.85 -14.24 1.91
CA SER A 270 17.51 -14.80 0.58
C SER A 270 16.78 -13.76 -0.28
N ALA A 271 16.90 -13.89 -1.60
CA ALA A 271 16.17 -13.08 -2.57
C ALA A 271 14.65 -13.29 -2.41
N ALA A 272 14.20 -14.54 -2.18
CA ALA A 272 12.81 -14.85 -1.88
C ALA A 272 12.30 -14.06 -0.66
N SER A 273 13.07 -14.07 0.43
CA SER A 273 12.74 -13.30 1.63
C SER A 273 12.63 -11.82 1.31
N LYS A 274 13.57 -11.26 0.54
CA LYS A 274 13.56 -9.83 0.19
C LYS A 274 12.36 -9.44 -0.68
N PHE A 275 12.00 -10.26 -1.68
CA PHE A 275 10.85 -10.00 -2.53
C PHE A 275 9.51 -10.17 -1.79
N GLY A 276 9.46 -10.99 -0.74
CA GLY A 276 8.30 -11.10 0.15
C GLY A 276 8.02 -9.87 1.04
N ASP A 277 8.93 -8.88 1.08
CA ASP A 277 8.75 -7.65 1.87
C ASP A 277 7.60 -6.75 1.37
N VAL A 278 7.10 -6.96 0.14
CA VAL A 278 5.94 -6.29 -0.46
C VAL A 278 5.24 -7.27 -1.40
N VAL A 279 3.91 -7.33 -1.37
CA VAL A 279 3.13 -8.16 -2.31
C VAL A 279 2.55 -7.23 -3.38
N SER A 280 2.82 -7.49 -4.67
CA SER A 280 2.27 -6.69 -5.77
C SER A 280 1.12 -7.39 -6.47
N VAL A 281 0.12 -6.64 -6.93
CA VAL A 281 -0.92 -7.19 -7.82
C VAL A 281 -0.34 -7.81 -9.10
N LYS A 282 0.86 -7.37 -9.53
CA LYS A 282 1.59 -7.94 -10.67
C LYS A 282 2.13 -9.34 -10.41
N ASP A 283 2.42 -9.67 -9.16
CA ASP A 283 2.89 -11.02 -8.78
C ASP A 283 1.80 -12.08 -9.00
N PHE A 284 0.54 -11.65 -9.11
CA PHE A 284 -0.63 -12.50 -9.34
C PHE A 284 -1.18 -12.38 -10.77
N GLY A 285 -0.43 -11.72 -11.67
CA GLY A 285 -0.75 -11.67 -13.10
C GLY A 285 -1.62 -10.50 -13.54
N ALA A 286 -1.82 -9.46 -12.71
CA ALA A 286 -2.56 -8.27 -13.15
C ALA A 286 -1.83 -7.57 -14.32
N VAL A 287 -2.53 -7.23 -15.39
CA VAL A 287 -1.97 -6.60 -16.60
C VAL A 287 -2.04 -5.08 -16.51
N GLY A 288 -3.09 -4.49 -15.93
CA GLY A 288 -3.15 -3.05 -15.68
C GLY A 288 -3.12 -2.18 -16.94
N ASP A 289 -3.65 -2.68 -18.06
CA ASP A 289 -3.71 -2.01 -19.37
C ASP A 289 -5.07 -1.36 -19.69
N GLY A 290 -6.04 -1.49 -18.78
CA GLY A 290 -7.41 -1.01 -18.92
C GLY A 290 -8.31 -1.88 -19.79
N VAL A 291 -7.82 -3.03 -20.26
CA VAL A 291 -8.53 -3.93 -21.19
C VAL A 291 -8.65 -5.33 -20.59
N ALA A 292 -7.55 -5.89 -20.07
CA ALA A 292 -7.54 -7.19 -19.42
C ALA A 292 -8.39 -7.15 -18.14
N ASP A 293 -9.14 -8.22 -17.88
CA ASP A 293 -9.86 -8.36 -16.62
C ASP A 293 -8.89 -8.76 -15.50
N ASP A 294 -8.57 -7.79 -14.66
CA ASP A 294 -7.62 -7.93 -13.55
C ASP A 294 -8.27 -8.43 -12.26
N THR A 295 -9.59 -8.67 -12.25
CA THR A 295 -10.38 -9.01 -11.06
C THR A 295 -9.73 -10.16 -10.27
N ALA A 296 -9.43 -11.28 -10.94
CA ALA A 296 -8.89 -12.47 -10.27
C ALA A 296 -7.48 -12.26 -9.71
N ALA A 297 -6.63 -11.52 -10.42
CA ALA A 297 -5.27 -11.24 -9.99
C ALA A 297 -5.25 -10.31 -8.77
N VAL A 298 -6.08 -9.26 -8.78
CA VAL A 298 -6.20 -8.32 -7.65
C VAL A 298 -6.77 -9.04 -6.43
N GLN A 299 -7.83 -9.85 -6.59
CA GLN A 299 -8.38 -10.65 -5.48
C GLN A 299 -7.34 -11.63 -4.91
N ALA A 300 -6.59 -12.34 -5.75
CA ALA A 300 -5.57 -13.29 -5.30
C ALA A 300 -4.43 -12.59 -4.52
N CYS A 301 -4.06 -11.37 -4.93
CA CYS A 301 -3.09 -10.55 -4.19
C CYS A 301 -3.60 -10.17 -2.80
N VAL A 302 -4.87 -9.74 -2.69
CA VAL A 302 -5.52 -9.42 -1.42
C VAL A 302 -5.58 -10.66 -0.51
N ASP A 303 -5.92 -11.81 -1.07
CA ASP A 303 -5.97 -13.08 -0.33
C ASP A 303 -4.60 -13.58 0.12
N ALA A 304 -3.55 -13.34 -0.65
CA ALA A 304 -2.18 -13.63 -0.26
C ALA A 304 -1.74 -12.73 0.90
N ALA A 305 -1.99 -11.41 0.83
CA ALA A 305 -1.67 -10.47 1.90
C ALA A 305 -2.47 -10.78 3.18
N LYS A 306 -3.75 -11.15 3.06
CA LYS A 306 -4.57 -11.64 4.18
C LYS A 306 -3.89 -12.77 4.95
N ASN A 307 -3.24 -13.71 4.27
CA ASN A 307 -2.58 -14.85 4.90
C ASN A 307 -1.09 -14.62 5.23
N GLY A 308 -0.48 -13.59 4.65
CA GLY A 308 0.94 -13.27 4.80
C GLY A 308 1.28 -12.57 6.12
N THR A 309 2.57 -12.63 6.50
CA THR A 309 3.13 -11.81 7.59
C THR A 309 3.19 -10.33 7.20
N ASN A 310 3.40 -10.06 5.91
CA ASN A 310 3.32 -8.75 5.33
C ASN A 310 1.90 -8.45 4.83
N LYS A 311 1.37 -7.29 5.21
CA LYS A 311 0.01 -6.83 4.88
C LYS A 311 -0.02 -5.67 3.89
N ASN A 312 1.14 -5.30 3.33
CA ASN A 312 1.26 -4.23 2.36
C ASN A 312 1.04 -4.77 0.94
N ILE A 313 0.06 -4.20 0.25
CA ILE A 313 -0.32 -4.49 -1.12
C ILE A 313 0.12 -3.33 -2.00
N TYR A 314 1.04 -3.59 -2.92
CA TYR A 314 1.56 -2.60 -3.85
C TYR A 314 0.85 -2.69 -5.19
N ILE A 315 0.39 -1.53 -5.67
CA ILE A 315 -0.32 -1.40 -6.94
C ILE A 315 0.53 -0.50 -7.85
N PRO A 316 1.29 -1.09 -8.79
CA PRO A 316 2.09 -0.32 -9.75
C PRO A 316 1.20 0.58 -10.61
N ALA A 317 1.78 1.64 -11.17
CA ALA A 317 1.08 2.51 -12.10
C ALA A 317 0.42 1.70 -13.24
N GLY A 318 -0.84 1.99 -13.54
CA GLY A 318 -1.62 1.24 -14.51
C GLY A 318 -3.13 1.49 -14.36
N THR A 319 -3.89 0.97 -15.31
CA THR A 319 -5.36 0.97 -15.28
C THR A 319 -5.85 -0.45 -15.16
N TYR A 320 -6.45 -0.81 -14.03
CA TYR A 320 -6.85 -2.17 -13.71
C TYR A 320 -8.36 -2.30 -13.85
N LEU A 321 -8.81 -3.05 -14.85
CA LEU A 321 -10.23 -3.28 -15.08
C LEU A 321 -10.71 -4.39 -14.16
N ILE A 322 -11.57 -4.07 -13.19
CA ILE A 322 -12.02 -5.00 -12.16
C ILE A 322 -13.54 -4.93 -11.96
N SER A 323 -14.16 -6.08 -11.70
CA SER A 323 -15.59 -6.14 -11.37
C SER A 323 -15.85 -6.04 -9.88
N HIS A 324 -15.02 -6.67 -9.05
CA HIS A 324 -15.15 -6.67 -7.60
C HIS A 324 -13.85 -7.10 -6.91
N VAL A 325 -13.66 -6.65 -5.67
CA VAL A 325 -12.67 -7.16 -4.73
C VAL A 325 -13.39 -7.34 -3.40
N ASP A 326 -13.52 -8.59 -2.96
CA ASP A 326 -14.28 -8.97 -1.78
C ASP A 326 -13.33 -9.26 -0.60
N MET A 327 -13.51 -8.52 0.49
CA MET A 327 -12.83 -8.66 1.77
C MET A 327 -13.85 -9.03 2.83
N ILE A 328 -14.26 -10.30 2.83
CA ILE A 328 -15.34 -10.81 3.68
C ILE A 328 -14.76 -11.58 4.87
N GLY A 329 -14.94 -11.03 6.07
CA GLY A 329 -14.53 -11.62 7.34
C GLY A 329 -13.29 -10.98 7.97
N LEU A 330 -13.09 -11.24 9.27
CA LEU A 330 -12.10 -10.55 10.10
C LEU A 330 -10.64 -10.79 9.69
N ALA A 331 -10.38 -11.86 8.94
CA ALA A 331 -9.03 -12.21 8.48
C ALA A 331 -8.42 -11.14 7.57
N TYR A 332 -9.24 -10.33 6.88
CA TYR A 332 -8.79 -9.25 6.00
C TYR A 332 -8.29 -8.01 6.75
N SER A 333 -8.07 -8.08 8.06
CA SER A 333 -7.57 -6.95 8.85
C SER A 333 -6.10 -6.61 8.56
N ASN A 334 -5.74 -5.34 8.80
CA ASN A 334 -4.40 -4.76 8.74
C ASN A 334 -3.82 -4.59 7.34
N LEU A 335 -4.65 -4.63 6.29
CA LEU A 335 -4.21 -4.48 4.91
C LEU A 335 -3.97 -3.01 4.54
N THR A 336 -2.83 -2.74 3.91
CA THR A 336 -2.48 -1.40 3.40
C THR A 336 -2.25 -1.46 1.89
N PHE A 337 -3.12 -0.79 1.14
CA PHE A 337 -3.04 -0.66 -0.31
C PHE A 337 -2.30 0.63 -0.67
N ILE A 338 -1.19 0.48 -1.41
CA ILE A 338 -0.29 1.59 -1.76
C ILE A 338 -0.22 1.70 -3.28
N GLY A 339 -0.71 2.81 -3.82
CA GLY A 339 -0.65 3.10 -5.24
C GLY A 339 0.63 3.82 -5.67
N GLU A 340 1.24 3.37 -6.77
CA GLU A 340 2.34 4.07 -7.45
C GLU A 340 1.79 4.96 -8.57
N GLY A 341 2.03 6.27 -8.50
CA GLY A 341 1.67 7.18 -9.59
C GLY A 341 0.16 7.28 -9.87
N MET A 342 -0.69 7.06 -8.85
CA MET A 342 -2.16 7.06 -8.95
C MET A 342 -2.70 5.96 -9.89
N PRO A 343 -2.47 4.67 -9.59
CA PRO A 343 -3.07 3.59 -10.36
C PRO A 343 -4.60 3.69 -10.28
N THR A 344 -5.27 3.30 -11.36
CA THR A 344 -6.72 3.45 -11.50
C THR A 344 -7.38 2.09 -11.53
N PHE A 345 -8.24 1.79 -10.58
CA PHE A 345 -9.22 0.72 -10.71
C PHE A 345 -10.44 1.23 -11.47
N VAL A 346 -10.76 0.59 -12.58
CA VAL A 346 -11.94 0.90 -13.40
C VAL A 346 -12.97 -0.19 -13.21
N PHE A 347 -14.20 0.19 -12.90
CA PHE A 347 -15.29 -0.76 -12.75
C PHE A 347 -15.63 -1.43 -14.09
N LYS A 348 -15.60 -2.75 -14.09
CA LYS A 348 -16.02 -3.61 -15.18
C LYS A 348 -17.50 -3.95 -15.02
N LEU A 349 -18.32 -3.50 -15.96
CA LEU A 349 -19.74 -3.85 -16.00
C LEU A 349 -19.92 -5.39 -16.08
N PRO A 350 -20.86 -5.96 -15.32
CA PRO A 350 -21.19 -7.37 -15.43
C PRO A 350 -21.84 -7.67 -16.79
N PRO A 351 -21.62 -8.87 -17.36
CA PRO A 351 -22.29 -9.30 -18.57
C PRO A 351 -23.80 -9.37 -18.35
N GLY A 352 -24.59 -8.85 -19.30
CA GLY A 352 -26.06 -8.86 -19.24
C GLY A 352 -26.71 -7.59 -18.71
N GLY A 353 -25.93 -6.58 -18.31
CA GLY A 353 -26.47 -5.30 -17.87
C GLY A 353 -27.02 -5.32 -16.44
N ARG A 354 -27.78 -4.29 -16.07
CA ARG A 354 -28.46 -4.20 -14.77
C ARG A 354 -29.44 -5.35 -14.57
N GLN A 355 -29.45 -5.92 -13.37
CA GLN A 355 -30.33 -7.01 -12.98
C GLN A 355 -31.39 -6.51 -11.98
N THR A 356 -32.58 -7.11 -12.02
CA THR A 356 -33.59 -6.90 -10.98
C THR A 356 -33.23 -7.74 -9.77
N ILE A 357 -32.96 -7.10 -8.63
CA ILE A 357 -32.75 -7.80 -7.36
C ILE A 357 -34.10 -7.89 -6.63
N PRO A 358 -34.50 -9.06 -6.10
CA PRO A 358 -35.80 -9.17 -5.47
C PRO A 358 -35.92 -8.22 -4.27
N GLY A 359 -36.98 -7.42 -4.35
CA GLY A 359 -37.33 -6.43 -3.35
C GLY A 359 -36.61 -5.08 -3.46
N TYR A 360 -35.72 -4.88 -4.42
CA TYR A 360 -35.26 -3.54 -4.75
C TYR A 360 -36.05 -3.00 -5.97
N PRO A 361 -36.58 -1.77 -5.92
CA PRO A 361 -37.56 -1.29 -6.92
C PRO A 361 -36.97 -1.02 -8.31
N SER A 362 -35.65 -0.92 -8.45
CA SER A 362 -34.98 -0.54 -9.69
C SER A 362 -33.94 -1.59 -10.12
N PRO A 363 -33.71 -1.84 -11.42
CA PRO A 363 -32.58 -2.65 -11.85
C PRO A 363 -31.23 -2.02 -11.42
N THR A 364 -30.25 -2.86 -11.09
CA THR A 364 -28.93 -2.42 -10.61
C THR A 364 -27.82 -3.37 -11.06
N PHE A 365 -26.57 -2.93 -11.13
CA PHE A 365 -25.41 -3.82 -11.30
C PHE A 365 -24.99 -4.52 -10.00
N ALA A 366 -25.60 -4.17 -8.86
CA ALA A 366 -25.27 -4.76 -7.56
C ALA A 366 -25.63 -6.24 -7.49
N ARG A 367 -24.83 -6.99 -6.73
CA ARG A 367 -25.07 -8.40 -6.40
C ARG A 367 -25.93 -8.56 -5.14
N SER A 368 -26.32 -7.46 -4.47
CA SER A 368 -27.14 -7.46 -3.26
C SER A 368 -28.06 -6.22 -3.17
N ASN A 369 -29.15 -6.32 -2.40
CA ASN A 369 -30.17 -5.27 -2.29
C ASN A 369 -29.90 -4.19 -1.22
N LEU A 370 -28.74 -4.20 -0.53
CA LEU A 370 -28.45 -3.26 0.55
C LEU A 370 -27.35 -2.25 0.20
N ALA A 371 -26.21 -2.73 -0.30
CA ALA A 371 -25.12 -1.91 -0.84
C ALA A 371 -24.05 -2.88 -1.37
N ASP A 372 -23.54 -2.65 -2.57
CA ASP A 372 -22.42 -3.39 -3.17
C ASP A 372 -21.36 -2.39 -3.66
N GLY A 373 -20.20 -2.88 -4.07
CA GLY A 373 -19.23 -2.00 -4.68
C GLY A 373 -18.08 -2.68 -5.39
N MET A 374 -17.26 -1.86 -6.04
CA MET A 374 -16.03 -2.36 -6.66
C MET A 374 -15.07 -2.93 -5.63
N PHE A 375 -15.04 -2.37 -4.41
CA PHE A 375 -14.43 -2.96 -3.23
C PHE A 375 -15.49 -3.16 -2.15
N VAL A 376 -15.59 -4.38 -1.63
CA VAL A 376 -16.52 -4.74 -0.56
C VAL A 376 -15.74 -5.19 0.65
N LEU A 377 -15.87 -4.46 1.76
CA LEU A 377 -15.37 -4.83 3.07
C LEU A 377 -16.58 -5.20 3.91
N ASP A 378 -16.66 -6.46 4.35
CA ASP A 378 -17.75 -6.90 5.22
C ASP A 378 -17.20 -7.82 6.29
N ALA A 379 -17.26 -7.40 7.56
CA ALA A 379 -16.82 -8.25 8.67
C ALA A 379 -17.63 -9.54 8.82
N ASN A 380 -18.79 -9.66 8.15
CA ASN A 380 -19.72 -10.77 8.29
C ASN A 380 -20.17 -10.94 9.76
N SER A 381 -20.30 -9.82 10.47
CA SER A 381 -20.67 -9.76 11.88
C SER A 381 -22.18 -9.60 12.05
N ALA A 382 -22.77 -10.36 12.98
CA ALA A 382 -24.20 -10.29 13.25
C ALA A 382 -24.54 -9.48 14.50
N ASN A 383 -25.49 -8.54 14.39
CA ASN A 383 -26.08 -7.78 15.51
C ASN A 383 -25.07 -7.06 16.43
N GLN A 384 -24.00 -6.49 15.89
CA GLN A 384 -22.97 -5.81 16.68
C GLN A 384 -23.17 -4.28 16.67
N PHE A 385 -23.62 -3.74 17.81
CA PHE A 385 -24.03 -2.32 17.92
C PHE A 385 -23.24 -1.46 18.92
N THR A 386 -22.36 -2.07 19.72
CA THR A 386 -21.81 -1.42 20.93
C THR A 386 -20.28 -1.33 20.99
N ASN A 387 -19.57 -2.18 20.26
CA ASN A 387 -18.12 -2.24 20.23
C ASN A 387 -17.65 -2.78 18.89
N ASP A 388 -16.35 -2.71 18.63
CA ASP A 388 -15.74 -3.11 17.37
C ASP A 388 -15.06 -4.51 17.40
N ALA A 389 -15.36 -5.38 18.38
CA ALA A 389 -14.71 -6.69 18.53
C ALA A 389 -14.74 -7.57 17.27
N ASN A 390 -15.88 -7.64 16.56
CA ASN A 390 -16.01 -8.34 15.28
C ASN A 390 -16.02 -7.38 14.08
N SER A 391 -15.16 -6.36 14.11
CA SER A 391 -14.92 -5.49 12.94
C SER A 391 -13.60 -5.85 12.24
N ILE A 392 -13.55 -5.76 10.90
CA ILE A 392 -12.30 -5.72 10.15
C ILE A 392 -11.49 -4.50 10.60
N LYS A 393 -10.21 -4.69 10.91
CA LYS A 393 -9.36 -3.64 11.48
C LYS A 393 -8.42 -3.05 10.44
N ASN A 394 -8.12 -1.76 10.58
CA ASN A 394 -6.93 -1.12 10.03
C ASN A 394 -6.75 -1.36 8.52
N ILE A 395 -7.75 -0.96 7.72
CA ILE A 395 -7.65 -1.01 6.26
C ILE A 395 -7.28 0.38 5.75
N THR A 396 -6.20 0.45 4.99
CA THR A 396 -5.64 1.72 4.51
C THR A 396 -5.55 1.71 2.99
N PHE A 397 -6.05 2.76 2.34
CA PHE A 397 -5.85 3.04 0.91
C PHE A 397 -5.10 4.35 0.73
N ILE A 398 -3.99 4.32 -0.01
CA ILE A 398 -3.14 5.49 -0.23
C ILE A 398 -2.88 5.65 -1.73
N GLY A 399 -3.23 6.82 -2.28
CA GLY A 399 -2.82 7.20 -3.62
C GLY A 399 -3.44 6.39 -4.75
N ILE A 400 -4.72 6.00 -4.63
CA ILE A 400 -5.43 5.14 -5.61
C ILE A 400 -6.63 5.90 -6.20
N ARG A 401 -6.87 5.72 -7.50
CA ARG A 401 -8.10 6.17 -8.16
C ARG A 401 -9.10 5.02 -8.32
N PHE A 402 -10.32 5.22 -7.83
CA PHE A 402 -11.48 4.38 -8.06
C PHE A 402 -12.37 5.07 -9.11
N GLN A 403 -12.57 4.44 -10.25
CA GLN A 403 -13.26 5.04 -11.38
C GLN A 403 -14.43 4.19 -11.86
N MET A 404 -15.59 4.82 -11.96
CA MET A 404 -16.77 4.33 -12.68
C MET A 404 -17.13 5.33 -13.78
N ASN A 405 -18.13 5.01 -14.60
CA ASN A 405 -18.52 5.85 -15.73
C ASN A 405 -20.01 6.22 -15.70
N VAL A 406 -20.44 6.92 -14.65
CA VAL A 406 -21.84 7.38 -14.49
C VAL A 406 -22.36 8.20 -15.69
N ALA A 407 -21.48 8.86 -16.45
CA ALA A 407 -21.87 9.61 -17.65
C ALA A 407 -22.34 8.71 -18.80
N VAL A 408 -21.88 7.46 -18.85
CA VAL A 408 -22.26 6.48 -19.87
C VAL A 408 -23.18 5.41 -19.29
N ASP A 409 -22.86 4.90 -18.10
CA ASP A 409 -23.54 3.77 -17.49
C ASP A 409 -24.81 4.22 -16.73
N GLY A 410 -24.89 5.52 -16.38
CA GLY A 410 -26.02 6.14 -15.68
C GLY A 410 -26.01 5.94 -14.17
N PHE A 411 -26.93 6.60 -13.47
CA PHE A 411 -27.13 6.44 -12.02
C PHE A 411 -27.42 4.98 -11.61
N ASP A 412 -26.87 4.52 -10.49
CA ASP A 412 -27.19 3.22 -9.88
C ASP A 412 -26.99 3.28 -8.37
N GLU A 413 -28.10 3.30 -7.62
CA GLU A 413 -28.08 3.63 -6.19
C GLU A 413 -27.27 2.64 -5.34
N LEU A 414 -27.24 1.36 -5.72
CA LEU A 414 -26.65 0.28 -4.91
C LEU A 414 -25.20 -0.05 -5.29
N MET A 415 -24.63 0.64 -6.28
CA MET A 415 -23.31 0.35 -6.82
C MET A 415 -22.30 1.44 -6.47
N HIS A 416 -21.55 1.20 -5.40
CA HIS A 416 -20.58 2.14 -4.86
C HIS A 416 -19.15 1.83 -5.33
N CYS A 417 -18.22 2.78 -5.26
CA CYS A 417 -16.80 2.45 -5.46
C CYS A 417 -16.29 1.58 -4.30
N VAL A 418 -16.54 2.00 -3.06
CA VAL A 418 -16.20 1.21 -1.87
C VAL A 418 -17.43 1.10 -0.96
N CYS A 419 -17.75 -0.13 -0.55
CA CYS A 419 -18.77 -0.45 0.43
C CYS A 419 -18.10 -1.11 1.64
N ALA A 420 -18.31 -0.56 2.84
CA ALA A 420 -17.66 -1.01 4.07
C ALA A 420 -18.66 -1.20 5.20
N SER A 421 -18.70 -2.42 5.74
CA SER A 421 -19.52 -2.81 6.88
C SER A 421 -18.70 -3.55 7.92
N GLY A 422 -18.86 -3.15 9.18
CA GLY A 422 -18.11 -3.72 10.29
C GLY A 422 -16.63 -3.39 10.19
N THR A 423 -16.24 -2.15 9.93
CA THR A 423 -14.83 -1.74 9.82
C THR A 423 -14.41 -0.81 10.95
N SER A 424 -13.28 -1.06 11.60
CA SER A 424 -12.68 -0.16 12.60
C SER A 424 -11.29 0.28 12.15
N GLY A 425 -11.07 1.58 11.98
CA GLY A 425 -9.82 2.11 11.43
C GLY A 425 -9.73 1.97 9.91
N LEU A 426 -10.82 2.30 9.20
CA LEU A 426 -10.83 2.42 7.74
C LEU A 426 -10.23 3.79 7.36
N TYR A 427 -9.19 3.82 6.54
CA TYR A 427 -8.40 5.01 6.27
C TYR A 427 -8.18 5.20 4.76
N PHE A 428 -8.51 6.38 4.25
CA PHE A 428 -8.22 6.82 2.89
C PHE A 428 -7.40 8.09 2.90
N ASP A 429 -6.30 8.09 2.16
CA ASP A 429 -5.43 9.25 1.98
C ASP A 429 -4.98 9.41 0.53
N HIS A 430 -5.01 10.65 0.03
CA HIS A 430 -4.62 10.98 -1.34
C HIS A 430 -5.32 10.14 -2.43
N CYS A 431 -6.54 9.66 -2.19
CA CYS A 431 -7.30 8.84 -3.15
C CYS A 431 -8.23 9.69 -4.02
N GLN A 432 -8.69 9.12 -5.14
CA GLN A 432 -9.65 9.77 -6.05
C GLN A 432 -10.83 8.86 -6.34
N PHE A 433 -12.04 9.41 -6.31
CA PHE A 433 -13.28 8.71 -6.63
C PHE A 433 -13.96 9.47 -7.78
N VAL A 434 -13.96 8.88 -8.96
CA VAL A 434 -14.34 9.57 -10.20
C VAL A 434 -15.49 8.83 -10.89
N GLY A 435 -16.54 9.57 -11.24
CA GLY A 435 -17.66 9.06 -12.03
C GLY A 435 -18.44 7.93 -11.37
N PHE A 436 -18.41 7.83 -10.04
CA PHE A 436 -19.17 6.86 -9.25
C PHE A 436 -20.66 6.92 -9.58
N MET A 437 -21.32 5.76 -9.64
CA MET A 437 -22.74 5.64 -10.00
C MET A 437 -23.64 5.78 -8.77
N GLY A 438 -23.35 4.94 -7.77
CA GLY A 438 -23.89 5.01 -6.41
C GLY A 438 -23.06 5.98 -5.59
N ASP A 439 -22.40 5.46 -4.55
CA ASP A 439 -21.57 6.28 -3.66
C ASP A 439 -20.09 6.15 -4.02
N GLY A 440 -19.29 7.18 -3.75
CA GLY A 440 -17.83 6.99 -3.69
C GLY A 440 -17.45 6.04 -2.57
N ILE A 441 -17.89 6.34 -1.35
CA ILE A 441 -17.68 5.50 -0.16
C ILE A 441 -19.01 5.35 0.59
N ALA A 442 -19.41 4.12 0.86
CA ALA A 442 -20.55 3.78 1.70
C ALA A 442 -20.06 3.05 2.97
N VAL A 443 -20.15 3.71 4.13
CA VAL A 443 -19.92 3.07 5.45
C VAL A 443 -21.26 2.60 5.99
N CYS A 444 -21.60 1.37 5.64
CA CYS A 444 -22.92 0.77 5.80
C CYS A 444 -22.99 -0.19 6.99
N ARG A 445 -24.21 -0.60 7.33
CA ARG A 445 -24.46 -1.48 8.48
C ARG A 445 -24.24 -2.96 8.20
N GLY A 446 -24.19 -3.41 6.95
CA GLY A 446 -24.11 -4.84 6.62
C GLY A 446 -24.71 -5.23 5.28
N ARG A 447 -24.20 -6.33 4.70
CA ARG A 447 -24.78 -6.96 3.50
C ARG A 447 -25.92 -7.89 3.91
N GLY A 448 -27.05 -7.84 3.19
CA GLY A 448 -28.14 -8.79 3.39
C GLY A 448 -27.69 -10.14 2.84
N THR A 449 -27.60 -11.18 3.67
CA THR A 449 -27.29 -12.53 3.20
C THR A 449 -28.57 -13.21 2.73
N GLY A 450 -29.11 -12.79 1.59
CA GLY A 450 -30.25 -13.46 0.98
C GLY A 450 -30.92 -12.65 -0.14
N PRO A 451 -31.63 -13.31 -1.07
CA PRO A 451 -32.37 -12.65 -2.14
C PRO A 451 -33.65 -11.95 -1.64
N VAL A 452 -33.88 -11.87 -0.33
CA VAL A 452 -35.14 -11.42 0.26
C VAL A 452 -34.87 -10.21 1.18
N ILE A 453 -35.53 -9.07 0.92
CA ILE A 453 -35.61 -7.97 1.90
C ILE A 453 -36.16 -8.55 3.20
N GLY A 454 -35.48 -8.33 4.33
CA GLY A 454 -36.03 -8.75 5.62
C GLY A 454 -35.20 -9.78 6.38
N SER A 455 -34.28 -10.49 5.71
CA SER A 455 -33.34 -11.39 6.38
C SER A 455 -32.07 -10.60 6.72
N TRP A 456 -32.01 -10.07 7.94
CA TRP A 456 -31.02 -9.09 8.40
C TRP A 456 -30.02 -9.68 9.41
N PRO A 457 -29.13 -10.63 9.05
CA PRO A 457 -28.20 -11.15 10.05
C PRO A 457 -27.05 -10.17 10.31
N SER A 458 -26.57 -9.41 9.32
CA SER A 458 -25.31 -8.65 9.41
C SER A 458 -25.53 -7.21 9.88
N PHE A 459 -25.11 -6.91 11.12
CA PHE A 459 -24.95 -5.55 11.61
C PHE A 459 -23.52 -5.40 12.10
N GLY A 460 -22.68 -4.75 11.29
CA GLY A 460 -21.29 -4.51 11.60
C GLY A 460 -21.08 -3.16 12.26
N TYR A 461 -20.38 -3.19 13.40
CA TYR A 461 -19.96 -1.98 14.08
C TYR A 461 -18.85 -1.30 13.28
N ASN A 462 -19.10 -0.09 12.77
CA ASN A 462 -18.06 0.71 12.16
C ASN A 462 -17.52 1.74 13.16
N ALA A 463 -16.21 1.92 13.17
CA ALA A 463 -15.56 2.91 14.01
C ALA A 463 -14.35 3.54 13.35
N ASN A 464 -14.03 4.76 13.77
CA ASN A 464 -12.79 5.45 13.41
C ASN A 464 -12.51 5.46 11.89
N THR A 465 -13.51 5.80 11.08
CA THR A 465 -13.31 5.95 9.62
C THR A 465 -12.71 7.32 9.31
N VAL A 466 -11.63 7.37 8.55
CA VAL A 466 -10.94 8.61 8.17
C VAL A 466 -10.83 8.70 6.65
N VAL A 467 -11.26 9.83 6.10
CA VAL A 467 -11.12 10.16 4.67
C VAL A 467 -10.46 11.53 4.60
N THR A 468 -9.21 11.56 4.13
CA THR A 468 -8.41 12.78 4.08
C THR A 468 -7.68 12.97 2.77
N ASN A 469 -7.45 14.22 2.35
CA ASN A 469 -6.71 14.57 1.12
C ASN A 469 -7.26 13.91 -0.15
N CYS A 470 -8.54 13.52 -0.18
CA CYS A 470 -9.16 12.81 -1.29
C CYS A 470 -9.93 13.76 -2.22
N ILE A 471 -10.13 13.30 -3.47
CA ILE A 471 -10.95 14.00 -4.46
C ILE A 471 -12.15 13.13 -4.83
N PHE A 472 -13.34 13.70 -4.77
CA PHE A 472 -14.58 13.11 -5.25
C PHE A 472 -15.11 13.94 -6.42
N ASP A 473 -15.07 13.37 -7.62
CA ASP A 473 -15.58 14.00 -8.84
C ASP A 473 -16.71 13.16 -9.41
N GLY A 474 -17.93 13.67 -9.26
CA GLY A 474 -19.11 13.00 -9.82
C GLY A 474 -19.24 13.16 -11.35
N VAL A 475 -18.35 13.92 -12.00
CA VAL A 475 -18.29 14.20 -13.45
C VAL A 475 -19.47 15.02 -13.98
N ASN A 476 -20.70 14.54 -13.79
CA ASN A 476 -21.92 15.11 -14.38
C ASN A 476 -23.05 15.38 -13.36
N LYS A 477 -22.82 15.16 -12.06
CA LYS A 477 -23.83 15.31 -11.00
C LYS A 477 -25.03 14.35 -11.14
N ASP A 478 -24.95 13.28 -11.92
CA ASP A 478 -26.00 12.25 -12.01
C ASP A 478 -25.71 11.01 -11.15
N ASN A 479 -24.97 11.19 -10.07
CA ASN A 479 -24.55 10.16 -9.12
C ASN A 479 -25.28 10.31 -7.77
N ARG A 480 -25.06 9.36 -6.87
CA ARG A 480 -25.54 9.40 -5.47
C ARG A 480 -24.61 10.28 -4.62
N GLN A 481 -24.30 9.93 -3.38
CA GLN A 481 -23.44 10.72 -2.49
C GLN A 481 -21.97 10.45 -2.79
N ALA A 482 -21.06 11.38 -2.52
CA ALA A 482 -19.64 11.03 -2.51
C ALA A 482 -19.32 10.11 -1.33
N ILE A 483 -19.85 10.44 -0.14
CA ILE A 483 -19.67 9.65 1.08
C ILE A 483 -21.03 9.51 1.79
N SER A 484 -21.44 8.28 2.05
CA SER A 484 -22.54 7.96 2.96
C SER A 484 -22.01 7.31 4.23
N ILE A 485 -22.39 7.85 5.38
CA ILE A 485 -22.16 7.25 6.70
C ILE A 485 -23.51 6.83 7.25
N TYR A 486 -23.83 5.53 7.14
CA TYR A 486 -25.08 4.98 7.65
C TYR A 486 -24.97 4.54 9.09
N TYR A 487 -23.77 4.09 9.48
CA TYR A 487 -23.49 3.67 10.83
C TYR A 487 -22.01 3.82 11.13
N CYS A 488 -21.61 4.73 12.02
CA CYS A 488 -20.22 4.83 12.45
C CYS A 488 -20.07 5.56 13.80
N ASP A 489 -19.24 5.01 14.70
CA ASP A 489 -18.79 5.69 15.90
C ASP A 489 -17.35 6.21 15.71
N GLY A 490 -17.22 7.52 15.53
CA GLY A 490 -15.96 8.14 15.19
C GLY A 490 -15.75 8.15 13.67
N PHE A 491 -15.88 9.31 13.05
CA PHE A 491 -15.49 9.49 11.67
C PHE A 491 -14.87 10.87 11.44
N THR A 492 -13.89 10.96 10.56
CA THR A 492 -13.22 12.20 10.21
C THR A 492 -13.16 12.33 8.69
N ILE A 493 -13.82 13.34 8.15
CA ILE A 493 -13.80 13.66 6.72
C ILE A 493 -13.20 15.05 6.58
N MET A 494 -11.93 15.15 6.21
CA MET A 494 -11.22 16.43 6.18
C MET A 494 -10.29 16.64 5.01
N ASP A 495 -10.05 17.90 4.66
CA ASP A 495 -9.07 18.27 3.62
C ASP A 495 -9.37 17.62 2.25
N ASN A 496 -10.66 17.35 1.96
CA ASN A 496 -11.10 16.73 0.71
C ASN A 496 -11.72 17.74 -0.25
N VAL A 497 -11.77 17.39 -1.53
CA VAL A 497 -12.45 18.14 -2.59
C VAL A 497 -13.62 17.34 -3.13
N PHE A 498 -14.82 17.92 -3.08
CA PHE A 498 -16.06 17.37 -3.63
C PHE A 498 -16.52 18.27 -4.79
N LYS A 499 -16.70 17.69 -5.97
CA LYS A 499 -17.18 18.44 -7.14
C LYS A 499 -18.10 17.62 -8.04
N ASN A 500 -19.06 18.31 -8.66
CA ASN A 500 -20.03 17.71 -9.60
C ASN A 500 -20.77 16.52 -8.99
N THR A 501 -21.06 16.58 -7.70
CA THR A 501 -21.59 15.45 -6.94
C THR A 501 -23.08 15.59 -6.69
N THR A 502 -23.77 14.45 -6.72
CA THR A 502 -25.15 14.21 -6.28
C THR A 502 -26.25 14.85 -7.13
N LYS A 503 -27.12 14.01 -7.68
CA LYS A 503 -28.28 14.46 -8.46
C LYS A 503 -29.36 15.14 -7.61
N SER A 504 -30.31 15.80 -8.27
CA SER A 504 -31.49 16.35 -7.61
C SER A 504 -32.32 15.23 -6.95
N GLY A 505 -32.83 15.48 -5.74
CA GLY A 505 -33.63 14.52 -4.97
C GLY A 505 -32.82 13.58 -4.08
N MET A 506 -31.49 13.52 -4.24
CA MET A 506 -30.60 12.81 -3.32
C MET A 506 -30.15 13.73 -2.17
N PRO A 507 -29.65 13.20 -1.04
CA PRO A 507 -29.27 14.01 0.13
C PRO A 507 -28.20 15.07 -0.20
N GLY A 508 -26.96 14.66 -0.50
CA GLY A 508 -25.85 15.60 -0.68
C GLY A 508 -24.52 14.93 -1.00
N ALA A 509 -23.44 15.70 -1.12
CA ALA A 509 -22.11 15.12 -1.33
C ALA A 509 -21.69 14.25 -0.13
N ILE A 510 -21.95 14.69 1.10
CA ILE A 510 -21.83 13.86 2.30
C ILE A 510 -23.21 13.67 2.91
N SER A 511 -23.58 12.42 3.18
CA SER A 511 -24.77 12.07 3.93
C SER A 511 -24.41 11.31 5.20
N VAL A 512 -24.91 11.76 6.34
CA VAL A 512 -24.83 11.06 7.62
C VAL A 512 -26.25 10.66 8.00
N GLU A 513 -26.68 9.49 7.56
CA GLU A 513 -28.07 9.05 7.59
C GLU A 513 -28.21 7.65 8.19
N SER A 514 -28.63 7.56 9.44
CA SER A 514 -28.87 6.26 10.05
C SER A 514 -30.00 5.53 9.35
N ASP A 515 -29.77 4.29 8.91
CA ASP A 515 -30.79 3.46 8.23
C ASP A 515 -31.85 2.91 9.18
N SER A 516 -31.53 2.82 10.48
CA SER A 516 -32.42 2.31 11.51
C SER A 516 -32.20 3.00 12.85
N ASP A 517 -33.16 2.86 13.77
CA ASP A 517 -33.05 3.42 15.12
C ASP A 517 -31.91 2.80 15.95
N GLN A 518 -31.31 1.70 15.48
CA GLN A 518 -30.20 0.99 16.14
C GLN A 518 -28.81 1.39 15.58
N THR A 519 -28.74 2.00 14.40
CA THR A 519 -27.50 2.24 13.65
C THR A 519 -27.08 3.70 13.74
N VAL A 520 -26.65 4.11 14.92
CA VAL A 520 -26.42 5.53 15.24
C VAL A 520 -25.05 6.01 14.78
N CYS A 521 -25.01 7.12 14.04
CA CYS A 521 -23.75 7.79 13.71
C CYS A 521 -23.38 8.82 14.77
N ARG A 522 -22.13 8.82 15.25
CA ARG A 522 -21.73 9.74 16.33
C ARG A 522 -20.24 10.05 16.33
N ASN A 523 -19.89 11.13 17.05
CA ASN A 523 -18.52 11.55 17.30
C ASN A 523 -17.75 11.86 15.99
N GLY A 524 -18.41 12.60 15.10
CA GLY A 524 -17.92 12.89 13.75
C GLY A 524 -17.28 14.27 13.61
N ILE A 525 -16.31 14.38 12.71
CA ILE A 525 -15.71 15.65 12.27
C ILE A 525 -15.79 15.73 10.75
N ILE A 526 -16.36 16.80 10.22
CA ILE A 526 -16.36 17.14 8.80
C ILE A 526 -15.75 18.54 8.66
N ALA A 527 -14.47 18.61 8.30
CA ALA A 527 -13.75 19.88 8.38
C ALA A 527 -12.79 20.16 7.23
N ARG A 528 -12.61 21.44 6.88
CA ARG A 528 -11.64 21.89 5.86
C ARG A 528 -11.85 21.25 4.48
N ASN A 529 -13.07 20.87 4.14
CA ASN A 529 -13.39 20.36 2.80
C ASN A 529 -13.86 21.48 1.86
N SER A 530 -13.68 21.27 0.56
CA SER A 530 -14.22 22.14 -0.49
C SER A 530 -15.32 21.45 -1.27
N PHE A 531 -16.47 22.11 -1.42
CA PHE A 531 -17.64 21.63 -2.14
C PHE A 531 -17.95 22.58 -3.28
N THR A 532 -17.91 22.10 -4.52
CA THR A 532 -18.19 22.93 -5.70
C THR A 532 -19.18 22.25 -6.62
N ASN A 533 -20.21 22.99 -7.06
CA ASN A 533 -21.20 22.46 -8.01
C ASN A 533 -21.84 21.15 -7.51
N ILE A 534 -22.48 21.21 -6.34
CA ILE A 534 -23.17 20.05 -5.72
C ILE A 534 -24.67 20.17 -5.97
N GLY A 535 -25.33 19.05 -6.25
CA GLY A 535 -26.80 18.98 -6.31
C GLY A 535 -27.41 18.61 -4.97
N GLY A 536 -28.41 17.74 -5.00
CA GLY A 536 -29.10 17.25 -3.80
C GLY A 536 -29.83 18.29 -2.97
N ASN A 537 -30.23 17.88 -1.77
CA ASN A 537 -30.90 18.70 -0.76
C ASN A 537 -29.94 19.61 0.03
N GLY A 538 -28.67 19.22 0.14
CA GLY A 538 -27.59 20.03 0.70
C GLY A 538 -26.21 19.49 0.33
N ALA A 539 -25.13 20.23 0.56
CA ALA A 539 -23.79 19.68 0.33
C ALA A 539 -23.42 18.65 1.41
N ILE A 540 -23.74 18.96 2.67
CA ILE A 540 -23.69 18.02 3.79
C ILE A 540 -25.10 17.85 4.33
N VAL A 541 -25.58 16.62 4.43
CA VAL A 541 -26.89 16.30 4.98
C VAL A 541 -26.73 15.33 6.14
N MET A 542 -27.38 15.63 7.26
CA MET A 542 -27.43 14.79 8.44
C MET A 542 -28.88 14.49 8.80
N LEU A 543 -29.20 13.21 8.95
CA LEU A 543 -30.55 12.72 9.20
C LEU A 543 -30.65 11.95 10.53
N PRO A 544 -30.70 12.62 11.70
CA PRO A 544 -30.97 11.96 12.96
C PRO A 544 -32.38 11.35 12.97
N ARG A 545 -32.51 10.12 13.48
CA ARG A 545 -33.80 9.48 13.70
C ARG A 545 -34.39 9.85 15.05
N LEU A 546 -35.69 10.15 15.08
CA LEU A 546 -36.38 10.56 16.31
C LEU A 546 -36.35 9.49 17.40
N ASN A 547 -36.59 8.23 17.01
CA ASN A 547 -36.74 7.10 17.94
C ASN A 547 -35.39 6.43 18.29
N ALA A 548 -34.29 6.83 17.64
CA ALA A 548 -32.97 6.39 18.01
C ALA A 548 -32.57 6.98 19.38
N ASN A 549 -32.07 6.13 20.28
CA ASN A 549 -31.65 6.56 21.61
C ASN A 549 -30.25 6.02 21.96
N PRO A 550 -29.19 6.84 21.88
CA PRO A 550 -29.20 8.24 21.43
C PRO A 550 -29.37 8.36 19.90
N PRO A 551 -29.80 9.52 19.36
CA PRO A 551 -29.87 9.73 17.91
C PRO A 551 -28.49 10.02 17.33
N THR A 552 -28.41 10.16 16.00
CA THR A 552 -27.21 10.66 15.33
C THR A 552 -26.79 11.98 15.95
N ARG A 553 -25.58 12.05 16.50
CA ARG A 553 -25.21 13.15 17.38
C ARG A 553 -23.71 13.42 17.49
N ASN A 554 -23.35 14.53 18.14
CA ASN A 554 -21.96 14.91 18.44
C ASN A 554 -21.12 15.00 17.15
N ILE A 555 -21.55 15.84 16.22
CA ILE A 555 -20.86 16.03 14.94
C ILE A 555 -20.45 17.49 14.81
N ASP A 556 -19.19 17.72 14.47
CA ASP A 556 -18.64 19.05 14.19
C ASP A 556 -18.42 19.24 12.69
N ILE A 557 -19.05 20.27 12.13
CA ILE A 557 -18.98 20.64 10.72
C ILE A 557 -18.32 22.01 10.64
N ALA A 558 -17.01 22.05 10.38
CA ALA A 558 -16.25 23.28 10.55
C ALA A 558 -15.24 23.62 9.46
N TYR A 559 -15.06 24.91 9.17
CA TYR A 559 -14.05 25.40 8.22
C TYR A 559 -14.19 24.86 6.79
N ASN A 560 -15.39 24.45 6.38
CA ASN A 560 -15.65 24.00 5.02
C ASN A 560 -15.97 25.19 4.09
N SER A 561 -15.66 25.03 2.81
CA SER A 561 -16.00 25.98 1.76
C SER A 561 -17.04 25.39 0.82
N PHE A 562 -18.14 26.12 0.58
CA PHE A 562 -19.24 25.71 -0.29
C PHE A 562 -19.43 26.73 -1.40
N GLN A 563 -19.47 26.27 -2.64
CA GLN A 563 -19.67 27.12 -3.80
C GLN A 563 -20.61 26.47 -4.81
N THR A 564 -21.63 27.21 -5.26
CA THR A 564 -22.58 26.76 -6.28
C THR A 564 -23.27 25.47 -5.84
N ILE A 565 -24.04 25.55 -4.75
CA ILE A 565 -24.79 24.42 -4.21
C ILE A 565 -26.27 24.60 -4.54
N THR A 566 -26.89 23.61 -5.17
CA THR A 566 -28.32 23.69 -5.51
C THR A 566 -29.20 23.71 -4.24
N GLY A 567 -28.86 22.87 -3.25
CA GLY A 567 -29.51 22.82 -1.94
C GLY A 567 -28.87 23.74 -0.89
N SER A 568 -28.95 23.34 0.38
CA SER A 568 -28.28 24.06 1.47
C SER A 568 -26.76 23.82 1.50
N SER A 569 -26.00 24.68 2.20
CA SER A 569 -24.62 24.29 2.54
C SER A 569 -24.60 23.08 3.48
N VAL A 570 -25.39 23.15 4.56
CA VAL A 570 -25.56 22.08 5.54
C VAL A 570 -27.05 21.93 5.88
N THR A 571 -27.55 20.71 5.87
CA THR A 571 -28.88 20.35 6.39
C THR A 571 -28.75 19.39 7.56
N VAL A 572 -29.44 19.68 8.67
CA VAL A 572 -29.66 18.75 9.77
C VAL A 572 -31.17 18.63 9.95
N SER A 573 -31.72 17.45 9.70
CA SER A 573 -33.16 17.24 9.65
C SER A 573 -33.54 15.87 10.15
N THR A 574 -34.59 15.73 10.96
CA THR A 574 -35.24 14.41 11.06
C THR A 574 -35.95 14.10 9.74
N TYR A 575 -36.34 12.83 9.52
CA TYR A 575 -37.11 12.47 8.33
C TYR A 575 -38.46 13.19 8.32
N ALA A 576 -38.92 13.59 7.13
CA ALA A 576 -40.18 14.30 6.97
C ALA A 576 -41.35 13.53 7.64
N GLY A 577 -42.05 14.20 8.55
CA GLY A 577 -43.17 13.62 9.28
C GLY A 577 -42.79 12.72 10.47
N ALA A 578 -41.50 12.51 10.74
CA ALA A 578 -41.04 11.72 11.89
C ALA A 578 -41.33 12.43 13.22
N GLY A 579 -41.31 13.77 13.23
CA GLY A 579 -41.46 14.59 14.43
C GLY A 579 -40.13 15.17 14.90
N LYS A 580 -40.22 16.00 15.94
CA LYS A 580 -39.13 16.86 16.43
C LYS A 580 -38.30 16.22 17.55
N LEU A 581 -36.98 16.34 17.47
CA LEU A 581 -36.05 16.02 18.57
C LEU A 581 -36.27 16.94 19.79
N THR A 582 -35.94 16.46 20.96
CA THR A 582 -36.12 17.14 22.24
C THR A 582 -34.80 17.13 23.03
N GLU A 583 -34.81 17.72 24.23
CA GLU A 583 -33.65 17.75 25.11
C GLU A 583 -33.09 16.36 25.44
N THR A 584 -33.95 15.35 25.59
CA THR A 584 -33.56 13.99 25.97
C THR A 584 -32.90 13.21 24.82
N ASN A 585 -33.19 13.58 23.57
CA ASN A 585 -32.62 13.02 22.35
C ASN A 585 -32.01 14.13 21.48
N SER A 586 -31.19 14.98 22.10
CA SER A 586 -30.43 16.04 21.43
C SER A 586 -29.40 15.48 20.45
N CYS A 587 -29.25 16.13 19.30
CA CYS A 587 -28.22 15.79 18.31
C CYS A 587 -26.87 16.45 18.59
N ASN A 588 -26.81 17.53 19.38
CA ASN A 588 -25.55 18.19 19.77
C ASN A 588 -24.58 18.39 18.57
N VAL A 589 -25.04 19.13 17.55
CA VAL A 589 -24.30 19.37 16.31
C VAL A 589 -23.76 20.78 16.29
N SER A 590 -22.53 20.96 15.81
CA SER A 590 -21.93 22.28 15.60
C SER A 590 -21.68 22.51 14.11
N ILE A 591 -22.12 23.66 13.59
CA ILE A 591 -21.86 24.13 12.22
C ILE A 591 -21.08 25.44 12.36
N ARG A 592 -19.76 25.40 12.22
CA ARG A 592 -18.90 26.51 12.65
C ARG A 592 -17.91 27.00 11.60
N TYR A 593 -17.73 28.31 11.47
CA TYR A 593 -16.64 28.90 10.68
C TYR A 593 -16.57 28.42 9.22
N ASN A 594 -17.71 28.03 8.64
CA ASN A 594 -17.81 27.64 7.24
C ASN A 594 -18.04 28.88 6.36
N VAL A 595 -17.64 28.79 5.09
CA VAL A 595 -17.89 29.82 4.07
C VAL A 595 -18.75 29.22 2.98
N ALA A 596 -19.94 29.77 2.77
CA ALA A 596 -20.87 29.32 1.75
C ALA A 596 -21.25 30.45 0.82
N LYS A 597 -21.04 30.25 -0.48
CA LYS A 597 -21.29 31.24 -1.53
C LYS A 597 -22.14 30.64 -2.64
N ASP A 598 -23.10 31.42 -3.13
CA ASP A 598 -23.96 31.04 -4.27
C ASP A 598 -24.65 29.68 -4.01
N VAL A 599 -25.27 29.55 -2.82
CA VAL A 599 -25.97 28.33 -2.38
C VAL A 599 -27.49 28.50 -2.49
N GLY A 600 -28.24 27.40 -2.50
CA GLY A 600 -29.70 27.44 -2.43
C GLY A 600 -30.18 27.98 -1.08
N TYR A 601 -29.70 27.39 0.02
CA TYR A 601 -29.95 27.85 1.39
C TYR A 601 -28.64 28.02 2.17
N ALA A 602 -28.59 29.02 3.05
CA ALA A 602 -27.46 29.20 3.98
C ALA A 602 -27.23 27.90 4.77
N PHE A 603 -28.27 27.41 5.44
CA PHE A 603 -28.34 26.11 6.10
C PHE A 603 -29.81 25.73 6.30
N GLY A 604 -30.10 24.47 6.66
CA GLY A 604 -31.45 24.00 6.97
C GLY A 604 -31.50 23.15 8.23
N LEU A 605 -32.21 23.61 9.26
CA LEU A 605 -32.44 22.89 10.51
C LEU A 605 -33.93 22.57 10.65
N VAL A 606 -34.30 21.31 10.57
CA VAL A 606 -35.71 20.89 10.57
C VAL A 606 -35.96 19.82 11.61
N GLN A 607 -36.84 20.10 12.58
CA GLN A 607 -37.27 19.13 13.58
C GLN A 607 -36.13 18.62 14.48
N VAL A 608 -35.13 19.46 14.74
CA VAL A 608 -33.90 19.09 15.47
C VAL A 608 -33.74 19.84 16.80
N TYR A 609 -32.90 19.30 17.67
CA TYR A 609 -32.60 19.86 18.99
C TYR A 609 -31.10 19.92 19.23
N GLY A 610 -30.61 21.05 19.75
CA GLY A 610 -29.22 21.19 20.21
C GLY A 610 -28.22 21.37 19.07
N VAL A 611 -28.49 22.32 18.16
CA VAL A 611 -27.56 22.67 17.06
C VAL A 611 -26.98 24.05 17.32
N VAL A 612 -25.68 24.25 17.10
CA VAL A 612 -25.06 25.58 17.16
C VAL A 612 -24.55 25.94 15.77
N VAL A 613 -25.02 27.06 15.23
CA VAL A 613 -24.53 27.64 13.98
C VAL A 613 -23.71 28.87 14.32
N GLU A 614 -22.39 28.78 14.23
CA GLU A 614 -21.48 29.82 14.74
C GLU A 614 -20.44 30.31 13.73
N GLY A 615 -20.26 31.63 13.60
CA GLY A 615 -19.10 32.20 12.90
C GLY A 615 -19.02 31.90 11.40
N ASN A 616 -20.12 31.43 10.80
CA ASN A 616 -20.16 31.11 9.37
C ASN A 616 -20.37 32.37 8.52
N VAL A 617 -19.96 32.32 7.25
CA VAL A 617 -20.18 33.38 6.27
C VAL A 617 -21.01 32.82 5.12
N PHE A 618 -22.20 33.38 4.94
CA PHE A 618 -23.14 33.02 3.87
C PHE A 618 -23.25 34.20 2.91
N THR A 619 -22.89 34.01 1.64
CA THR A 619 -22.94 35.04 0.60
C THR A 619 -23.83 34.60 -0.56
N ASN A 620 -24.72 35.47 -1.04
CA ASN A 620 -25.57 35.22 -2.21
C ASN A 620 -26.37 33.91 -2.16
N ALA A 621 -26.96 33.55 -1.02
CA ALA A 621 -27.89 32.42 -1.00
C ALA A 621 -29.21 32.80 -1.72
N THR A 622 -29.63 32.02 -2.73
CA THR A 622 -30.56 32.48 -3.78
C THR A 622 -32.01 31.99 -3.68
N ASN A 623 -32.31 30.91 -2.94
CA ASN A 623 -33.63 30.27 -2.96
C ASN A 623 -34.40 30.39 -1.64
N LEU A 624 -35.72 30.17 -1.72
CA LEU A 624 -36.73 30.88 -0.95
C LEU A 624 -37.85 29.95 -0.44
N GLY A 625 -37.98 29.76 0.87
CA GLY A 625 -39.11 29.01 1.45
C GLY A 625 -38.98 28.61 2.93
N VAL A 626 -39.45 29.49 3.82
CA VAL A 626 -39.98 29.24 5.19
C VAL A 626 -39.02 28.70 6.29
N TYR A 627 -37.93 27.99 6.00
CA TYR A 627 -37.33 27.10 7.01
C TYR A 627 -35.79 27.03 7.02
N GLN A 628 -35.10 28.07 7.49
CA GLN A 628 -33.73 27.86 7.97
C GLN A 628 -33.77 27.17 9.34
N LEU A 629 -34.74 27.52 10.18
CA LEU A 629 -35.15 26.76 11.35
C LEU A 629 -36.64 26.43 11.24
N ASN A 630 -36.97 25.14 11.24
CA ASN A 630 -38.34 24.63 11.20
C ASN A 630 -38.61 23.66 12.33
N ASP A 631 -39.45 24.07 13.27
CA ASP A 631 -39.76 23.31 14.46
C ASP A 631 -38.48 22.76 15.10
N SER A 632 -37.47 23.63 15.23
CA SER A 632 -36.16 23.28 15.77
C SER A 632 -35.90 24.09 17.04
N ASP A 633 -35.43 23.42 18.07
CA ASP A 633 -35.27 23.96 19.42
C ASP A 633 -33.81 23.88 19.88
N ALA A 634 -33.43 24.74 20.83
CA ALA A 634 -32.05 24.89 21.30
C ALA A 634 -31.04 24.99 20.13
N CYS A 635 -31.44 25.70 19.08
CA CYS A 635 -30.67 25.89 17.86
C CYS A 635 -30.10 27.31 17.81
N ASP A 636 -28.94 27.53 18.41
CA ASP A 636 -28.37 28.88 18.56
C ASP A 636 -27.64 29.35 17.29
N ILE A 637 -27.88 30.61 16.90
CA ILE A 637 -27.32 31.26 15.72
C ILE A 637 -26.41 32.40 16.19
N LEU A 638 -25.10 32.18 16.17
CA LEU A 638 -24.11 33.00 16.85
C LEU A 638 -23.07 33.57 15.89
N ASN A 639 -22.81 34.87 15.91
CA ASN A 639 -21.65 35.49 15.26
C ASN A 639 -21.50 35.20 13.74
N ASN A 640 -22.58 34.85 13.04
CA ASN A 640 -22.55 34.55 11.60
C ASN A 640 -22.65 35.82 10.77
N THR A 641 -22.19 35.78 9.53
CA THR A 641 -22.42 36.82 8.52
C THR A 641 -23.33 36.28 7.43
N PHE A 642 -24.45 36.97 7.20
CA PHE A 642 -25.38 36.76 6.10
C PHE A 642 -25.26 37.97 5.17
N ASP A 643 -24.62 37.80 4.02
CA ASP A 643 -24.40 38.84 3.03
C ASP A 643 -25.14 38.51 1.74
N ALA A 644 -25.99 39.44 1.29
CA ALA A 644 -26.82 39.28 0.10
C ALA A 644 -27.68 37.99 0.08
N VAL A 645 -28.00 37.45 1.26
CA VAL A 645 -28.89 36.29 1.40
C VAL A 645 -30.30 36.70 1.02
N ALA A 646 -30.88 36.00 0.04
CA ALA A 646 -32.17 36.33 -0.56
C ALA A 646 -32.23 37.77 -1.15
N ALA A 647 -31.11 38.39 -1.53
CA ALA A 647 -31.09 39.82 -1.92
C ALA A 647 -31.96 40.19 -3.13
N THR A 648 -32.17 39.26 -4.07
CA THR A 648 -32.97 39.47 -5.29
C THR A 648 -34.48 39.22 -5.10
N ALA A 649 -34.87 38.89 -3.88
CA ALA A 649 -36.23 38.57 -3.49
C ALA A 649 -37.21 39.76 -3.53
N THR A 650 -38.43 39.53 -4.03
CA THR A 650 -39.51 40.54 -4.02
C THR A 650 -40.73 40.12 -3.18
N SER A 651 -40.60 39.08 -2.34
CA SER A 651 -41.69 38.51 -1.52
C SER A 651 -41.34 38.51 -0.04
N PRO A 652 -42.32 38.65 0.88
CA PRO A 652 -42.10 38.69 2.32
C PRO A 652 -41.58 37.40 2.94
N ASN A 653 -41.67 36.26 2.24
CA ASN A 653 -41.20 34.97 2.75
C ASN A 653 -39.69 34.72 2.50
N LEU A 654 -38.97 35.77 2.10
CA LEU A 654 -37.65 35.71 1.49
C LEU A 654 -36.66 36.56 2.28
N VAL A 655 -35.95 35.94 3.20
CA VAL A 655 -35.28 36.65 4.30
C VAL A 655 -33.86 36.13 4.55
N GLY A 656 -33.07 36.91 5.29
CA GLY A 656 -31.73 36.51 5.74
C GLY A 656 -31.76 35.26 6.62
N LEU A 657 -32.63 35.25 7.63
CA LEU A 657 -32.85 34.16 8.58
C LEU A 657 -34.32 33.95 8.88
N ALA A 658 -34.85 32.76 8.57
CA ALA A 658 -36.22 32.36 8.86
C ALA A 658 -36.28 31.37 10.03
N VAL A 659 -36.99 31.74 11.09
CA VAL A 659 -37.19 30.92 12.28
C VAL A 659 -38.66 30.63 12.48
N THR A 660 -38.97 29.33 12.56
CA THR A 660 -40.26 28.84 13.00
C THR A 660 -40.00 27.74 14.02
N THR A 661 -40.57 27.86 15.21
CA THR A 661 -40.57 26.79 16.21
C THR A 661 -41.85 26.81 17.03
N THR A 662 -42.27 25.64 17.49
CA THR A 662 -43.37 25.46 18.43
C THR A 662 -42.90 25.12 19.86
N GLY A 663 -41.58 24.99 20.07
CA GLY A 663 -41.02 24.52 21.33
C GLY A 663 -40.78 25.58 22.39
N THR A 664 -40.40 25.09 23.58
CA THR A 664 -40.12 25.90 24.77
C THR A 664 -38.69 26.45 24.77
N ASN A 665 -37.72 25.65 24.32
CA ASN A 665 -36.31 26.02 24.24
C ASN A 665 -36.01 26.72 22.91
N LYS A 666 -36.39 27.98 22.81
CA LYS A 666 -36.34 28.74 21.55
C LYS A 666 -34.89 29.16 21.20
N PRO A 667 -34.53 29.16 19.90
CA PRO A 667 -33.24 29.67 19.40
C PRO A 667 -32.82 31.02 19.98
N ARG A 668 -31.50 31.22 20.20
CA ARG A 668 -30.90 32.54 20.40
C ARG A 668 -30.23 33.01 19.11
N ILE A 669 -30.36 34.31 18.81
CA ILE A 669 -29.75 34.93 17.62
C ILE A 669 -28.84 36.05 18.12
N ILE A 670 -27.54 35.81 18.23
CA ILE A 670 -26.62 36.72 18.91
C ILE A 670 -25.41 37.06 18.05
N GLY A 671 -25.05 38.35 17.96
CA GLY A 671 -23.77 38.79 17.38
C GLY A 671 -23.66 38.65 15.86
N ASN A 672 -24.75 38.32 15.15
CA ASN A 672 -24.73 38.09 13.71
C ASN A 672 -24.70 39.41 12.92
N ARG A 673 -24.22 39.36 11.68
CA ARG A 673 -24.19 40.46 10.73
C ARG A 673 -25.11 40.12 9.55
N PHE A 674 -26.13 40.92 9.32
CA PHE A 674 -27.04 40.80 8.18
C PHE A 674 -26.81 41.98 7.24
N LEU A 675 -26.24 41.71 6.08
CA LEU A 675 -25.81 42.70 5.09
C LEU A 675 -26.63 42.48 3.83
N ASN A 676 -27.40 43.50 3.41
CA ASN A 676 -28.15 43.51 2.15
C ASN A 676 -29.00 42.25 1.90
N CYS A 677 -29.55 41.68 2.97
CA CYS A 677 -30.44 40.52 2.86
C CYS A 677 -31.74 40.91 2.13
N GLY A 678 -32.56 39.90 1.81
CA GLY A 678 -33.84 40.05 1.12
C GLY A 678 -34.88 40.92 1.86
N TRP A 679 -36.15 40.54 1.78
CA TRP A 679 -37.26 41.34 2.30
C TRP A 679 -37.10 41.74 3.78
N SER A 680 -36.56 40.83 4.60
CA SER A 680 -36.09 41.15 5.94
C SER A 680 -34.79 40.41 6.29
N ALA A 681 -34.04 40.93 7.26
CA ALA A 681 -32.88 40.23 7.80
C ALA A 681 -33.29 39.01 8.64
N ILE A 682 -34.29 39.14 9.50
CA ILE A 682 -34.85 38.05 10.30
C ILE A 682 -36.37 37.97 10.12
N TYR A 683 -36.90 36.77 10.04
CA TYR A 683 -38.33 36.44 10.11
C TYR A 683 -38.57 35.46 11.24
N ALA A 684 -39.38 35.86 12.24
CA ALA A 684 -39.80 34.98 13.32
C ALA A 684 -41.12 35.44 13.93
N GLY A 685 -42.03 34.52 14.22
CA GLY A 685 -43.26 34.77 14.95
C GLY A 685 -43.03 35.12 16.43
N VAL A 686 -44.05 35.66 17.09
CA VAL A 686 -43.98 36.04 18.52
C VAL A 686 -43.65 34.81 19.36
N GLY A 687 -42.58 34.91 20.14
CA GLY A 687 -42.13 33.80 20.98
C GLY A 687 -41.61 32.60 20.19
N GLN A 688 -41.04 32.78 19.00
CA GLN A 688 -40.29 31.72 18.31
C GLN A 688 -38.77 31.85 18.49
N VAL A 689 -38.30 32.94 19.09
CA VAL A 689 -36.90 33.18 19.44
C VAL A 689 -36.86 33.60 20.91
N SER A 690 -35.85 33.17 21.65
CA SER A 690 -35.68 33.55 23.06
C SER A 690 -34.97 34.90 23.20
N GLU A 691 -33.92 35.12 22.41
CA GLU A 691 -33.06 36.31 22.46
C GLU A 691 -32.62 36.71 21.04
N VAL A 692 -32.64 38.01 20.74
CA VAL A 692 -32.04 38.59 19.52
C VAL A 692 -31.11 39.73 19.95
N LEU A 693 -29.83 39.45 20.21
CA LEU A 693 -28.93 40.38 20.88
C LEU A 693 -27.69 40.73 20.05
N ASN A 694 -27.27 41.98 20.07
CA ASN A 694 -26.03 42.48 19.48
C ASN A 694 -25.85 42.14 17.99
N ASN A 695 -26.94 42.01 17.23
CA ASN A 695 -26.85 41.78 15.78
C ASN A 695 -26.64 43.11 15.03
N THR A 696 -25.93 43.08 13.91
CA THR A 696 -25.73 44.23 13.02
C THR A 696 -26.57 44.07 11.76
N PHE A 697 -27.32 45.10 11.41
CA PHE A 697 -28.19 45.11 10.23
C PHE A 697 -27.76 46.25 9.31
N VAL A 698 -27.45 45.93 8.05
CA VAL A 698 -27.06 46.90 7.02
C VAL A 698 -27.93 46.67 5.78
N SER A 699 -28.63 47.71 5.33
CA SER A 699 -29.40 47.69 4.08
C SER A 699 -29.03 48.89 3.20
N SER A 700 -28.64 48.61 1.95
CA SER A 700 -28.27 49.62 0.95
C SER A 700 -29.39 49.96 -0.06
N THR A 701 -30.55 49.29 0.01
CA THR A 701 -31.65 49.50 -0.94
C THR A 701 -32.92 49.96 -0.24
N THR A 702 -33.68 50.85 -0.89
CA THR A 702 -35.01 51.29 -0.44
C THR A 702 -36.09 50.20 -0.56
N ALA A 703 -35.77 49.08 -1.21
CA ALA A 703 -36.67 47.95 -1.46
C ALA A 703 -36.74 46.95 -0.29
N ASN A 704 -35.72 46.92 0.58
CA ASN A 704 -35.56 45.92 1.65
C ASN A 704 -35.37 46.60 3.01
N PRO A 705 -36.45 47.09 3.65
CA PRO A 705 -36.30 47.94 4.83
C PRO A 705 -36.06 47.14 6.11
N TYR A 706 -36.51 45.88 6.22
CA TYR A 706 -36.86 45.31 7.51
C TYR A 706 -35.76 44.52 8.21
N CYS A 707 -35.39 44.94 9.43
CA CYS A 707 -34.44 44.19 10.27
C CYS A 707 -35.06 42.96 10.92
N PHE A 708 -36.37 43.01 11.19
CA PHE A 708 -37.12 41.94 11.83
C PHE A 708 -38.59 42.00 11.39
N PHE A 709 -39.22 40.86 11.11
CA PHE A 709 -40.64 40.75 10.76
C PHE A 709 -41.31 39.57 11.49
N SER A 710 -42.48 39.80 12.08
CA SER A 710 -43.29 38.76 12.75
C SER A 710 -44.67 38.59 12.10
N SER A 711 -45.04 37.35 11.78
CA SER A 711 -46.40 36.99 11.35
C SER A 711 -47.35 36.97 12.55
N ALA A 712 -48.23 37.98 12.63
CA ALA A 712 -49.28 38.17 13.64
C ALA A 712 -48.79 38.48 15.08
N GLY A 713 -49.19 39.66 15.58
CA GLY A 713 -48.87 40.16 16.91
C GLY A 713 -48.14 41.51 16.86
N THR A 714 -48.57 42.47 17.68
CA THR A 714 -47.87 43.75 17.84
C THR A 714 -46.49 43.49 18.44
N VAL A 715 -45.45 44.15 17.91
CA VAL A 715 -44.06 44.17 18.46
C VAL A 715 -44.03 44.51 19.97
N ALA A 716 -45.09 45.15 20.48
CA ALA A 716 -45.34 45.41 21.89
C ALA A 716 -45.35 44.16 22.83
N GLN A 717 -45.37 42.93 22.31
CA GLN A 717 -45.30 41.70 23.12
C GLN A 717 -43.88 41.14 23.32
N TRP A 718 -42.85 41.73 22.70
CA TRP A 718 -41.47 41.35 22.97
C TRP A 718 -40.92 42.21 24.12
N GLU A 719 -40.46 41.55 25.20
CA GLU A 719 -39.81 42.23 26.31
C GLU A 719 -38.60 43.02 25.81
N GLN A 720 -38.53 44.33 26.09
CA GLN A 720 -37.45 45.23 25.64
C GLN A 720 -36.03 44.73 25.97
N THR A 721 -35.89 43.85 26.97
CA THR A 721 -34.61 43.27 27.42
C THR A 721 -34.08 42.14 26.52
N LYS A 722 -34.91 41.62 25.61
CA LYS A 722 -34.58 40.43 24.78
C LYS A 722 -34.28 40.77 23.31
N PHE A 723 -34.23 42.06 22.97
CA PHE A 723 -33.91 42.54 21.63
C PHE A 723 -32.89 43.69 21.68
N SER A 724 -31.72 43.53 21.05
CA SER A 724 -30.73 44.59 20.85
C SER A 724 -29.97 44.41 19.52
N GLY A 725 -29.59 45.53 18.87
CA GLY A 725 -28.83 45.48 17.63
C GLY A 725 -28.42 46.85 17.10
N ASN A 726 -27.41 46.87 16.23
CA ASN A 726 -26.91 48.05 15.54
C ASN A 726 -27.56 48.15 14.16
N LEU A 727 -28.26 49.26 13.89
CA LEU A 727 -28.91 49.53 12.62
C LEU A 727 -28.12 50.54 11.80
N LEU A 728 -27.60 50.12 10.65
CA LEU A 728 -26.89 50.95 9.69
C LEU A 728 -27.67 50.95 8.35
N GLY A 729 -28.83 51.62 8.34
CA GLY A 729 -29.78 51.67 7.21
C GLY A 729 -30.92 50.64 7.28
N GLY A 730 -32.17 51.05 6.98
CA GLY A 730 -33.40 50.23 7.10
C GLY A 730 -34.44 50.77 8.10
N THR A 731 -35.63 50.16 8.19
CA THR A 731 -36.73 50.46 9.15
C THR A 731 -37.26 49.18 9.82
N PHE A 732 -37.86 49.25 11.01
CA PHE A 732 -38.58 48.13 11.62
C PHE A 732 -40.04 48.12 11.13
N ALA A 733 -40.65 46.94 10.88
CA ALA A 733 -42.09 46.84 10.61
C ALA A 733 -42.76 45.63 11.25
N SER A 734 -44.07 45.75 11.46
CA SER A 734 -44.95 44.71 11.99
C SER A 734 -46.26 44.67 11.22
N GLY A 735 -46.80 43.47 10.93
CA GLY A 735 -48.16 43.28 10.37
C GLY A 735 -48.21 42.63 8.99
N SER A 736 -49.22 41.78 8.77
CA SER A 736 -49.59 41.19 7.48
C SER A 736 -50.22 42.24 6.57
N ASN A 737 -49.75 42.33 5.32
CA ASN A 737 -50.23 43.22 4.26
C ASN A 737 -50.08 44.73 4.54
N GLY A 738 -48.93 45.29 4.15
CA GLY A 738 -48.81 46.58 3.43
C GLY A 738 -49.55 47.85 3.89
N ALA A 739 -50.28 47.85 4.98
CA ALA A 739 -51.24 48.88 5.33
C ALA A 739 -51.39 48.95 6.85
N ASN A 740 -50.28 49.23 7.52
CA ASN A 740 -50.22 49.97 8.76
C ASN A 740 -48.76 50.36 8.94
N SER A 741 -48.39 51.48 8.33
CA SER A 741 -47.14 52.16 8.59
C SER A 741 -47.12 52.55 10.07
N VAL A 742 -46.73 51.64 10.94
CA VAL A 742 -46.23 52.03 12.26
C VAL A 742 -44.85 52.63 12.00
N ASN A 743 -44.86 53.86 11.51
CA ASN A 743 -43.79 54.79 11.81
C ASN A 743 -43.74 54.92 13.33
N LYS A 744 -42.89 54.11 13.97
CA LYS A 744 -42.05 54.41 15.15
C LYS A 744 -41.66 53.13 15.88
N LEU A 745 -40.42 53.16 16.41
CA LEU A 745 -39.70 52.23 17.30
C LEU A 745 -38.71 51.31 16.57
N LEU A 746 -37.40 51.52 16.68
CA LEU A 746 -36.64 51.48 17.94
C LEU A 746 -35.71 52.69 18.14
N TRP A 747 -36.27 53.88 18.41
CA TRP A 747 -35.65 54.74 19.41
C TRP A 747 -35.74 53.97 20.74
N ILE A 748 -34.72 54.05 21.61
CA ILE A 748 -34.97 53.86 23.04
C ILE A 748 -35.83 55.05 23.49
N SER A 749 -37.12 55.03 23.15
CA SER A 749 -38.13 55.94 23.70
C SER A 749 -39.25 55.04 24.20
N GLY A 750 -39.21 54.71 25.49
CA GLY A 750 -40.27 53.89 26.09
C GLY A 750 -39.95 53.33 27.47
N GLY A 751 -38.68 53.17 27.83
CA GLY A 751 -38.30 53.31 29.24
C GLY A 751 -38.22 54.81 29.52
N ASN A 752 -38.76 55.28 30.64
CA ASN A 752 -38.51 56.64 31.11
C ASN A 752 -37.02 56.93 31.00
N ILE A 753 -36.57 57.65 29.96
CA ILE A 753 -35.25 58.25 29.97
C ILE A 753 -35.34 59.24 31.12
N PRO A 754 -34.60 59.05 32.22
CA PRO A 754 -34.64 60.01 33.30
C PRO A 754 -34.18 61.33 32.70
N THR A 755 -35.05 62.33 32.64
CA THR A 755 -34.68 63.70 32.27
C THR A 755 -33.68 64.28 33.27
N SER A 756 -33.45 63.59 34.38
CA SER A 756 -32.37 63.80 35.35
C SER A 756 -31.38 62.63 35.31
N TYR A 757 -30.22 62.82 34.66
CA TYR A 757 -29.07 61.94 34.88
C TYR A 757 -28.50 62.22 36.28
N VAL A 758 -28.48 61.20 37.15
CA VAL A 758 -27.70 61.21 38.39
C VAL A 758 -26.38 60.51 38.10
N ALA A 759 -25.27 61.14 38.47
CA ALA A 759 -23.92 60.59 38.33
C ALA A 759 -23.86 59.15 38.85
N LYS A 760 -23.44 58.21 37.99
CA LYS A 760 -23.31 56.79 38.32
C LYS A 760 -21.84 56.39 38.36
N THR A 761 -21.49 55.50 39.28
CA THR A 761 -20.17 54.86 39.31
C THR A 761 -20.08 53.74 38.25
N PRO A 762 -18.90 53.45 37.68
CA PRO A 762 -18.75 52.47 36.59
C PRO A 762 -19.41 51.10 36.83
N GLU A 763 -19.34 50.55 38.04
CA GLU A 763 -19.89 49.23 38.38
C GLU A 763 -21.43 49.16 38.39
N THR A 764 -22.10 50.32 38.46
CA THR A 764 -23.58 50.42 38.53
C THR A 764 -24.25 50.47 37.15
N PHE A 765 -23.47 50.38 36.07
CA PHE A 765 -23.98 50.21 34.71
C PHE A 765 -24.16 48.73 34.39
N ASP A 766 -25.28 48.37 33.76
CA ASP A 766 -25.51 47.00 33.30
C ASP A 766 -24.50 46.59 32.21
N TYR A 767 -24.31 45.28 32.02
CA TYR A 767 -23.45 44.76 30.95
C TYR A 767 -24.06 45.06 29.57
N GLY A 768 -23.22 45.44 28.60
CA GLY A 768 -23.65 45.85 27.26
C GLY A 768 -23.52 47.36 27.05
N THR A 769 -24.35 47.92 26.16
CA THR A 769 -24.33 49.35 25.83
C THR A 769 -25.54 50.06 26.43
N THR A 770 -25.30 51.04 27.30
CA THR A 770 -26.32 51.89 27.93
C THR A 770 -26.23 53.31 27.37
N ILE A 771 -27.32 53.84 26.84
CA ILE A 771 -27.36 55.17 26.21
C ILE A 771 -28.25 56.11 27.03
N PHE A 772 -27.76 57.31 27.34
CA PHE A 772 -28.52 58.40 27.96
C PHE A 772 -28.59 59.59 27.00
N GLN A 773 -29.75 60.25 26.95
CA GLN A 773 -29.96 61.44 26.13
C GLN A 773 -30.60 62.52 26.99
N SER A 774 -30.09 63.75 26.91
CA SER A 774 -30.64 64.91 27.64
C SER A 774 -31.12 65.98 26.66
N THR A 775 -32.28 66.56 26.93
CA THR A 775 -32.69 67.87 26.43
C THR A 775 -32.38 68.90 27.52
N GLY A 776 -31.13 69.39 27.57
CA GLY A 776 -30.60 70.23 28.66
C GLY A 776 -29.16 69.90 29.05
N ILE A 777 -28.57 70.70 29.97
CA ILE A 777 -27.18 70.59 30.42
C ILE A 777 -26.91 69.19 30.99
N PHE A 778 -26.06 68.40 30.33
CA PHE A 778 -25.61 67.11 30.87
C PHE A 778 -24.63 67.39 32.03
N PRO A 779 -24.88 66.94 33.27
CA PRO A 779 -24.10 67.34 34.46
C PRO A 779 -22.61 66.98 34.39
N GLU A 780 -22.27 65.97 33.60
CA GLU A 780 -20.90 65.46 33.44
C GLU A 780 -20.30 65.77 32.05
N SER A 781 -20.89 66.72 31.31
CA SER A 781 -20.43 67.05 29.96
C SER A 781 -19.01 67.66 29.99
N PRO A 782 -18.08 67.17 29.13
CA PRO A 782 -16.81 67.83 28.90
C PRO A 782 -16.89 69.03 27.93
N ALA A 783 -18.08 69.34 27.40
CA ALA A 783 -18.33 70.44 26.46
C ALA A 783 -18.93 71.68 27.17
N PRO A 784 -18.84 72.90 26.59
CA PRO A 784 -19.39 74.12 27.18
C PRO A 784 -20.89 74.00 27.48
N ALA A 785 -21.36 74.71 28.51
CA ALA A 785 -22.61 74.49 29.25
C ALA A 785 -23.96 74.73 28.50
N SER A 786 -24.06 74.43 27.21
CA SER A 786 -25.33 74.60 26.45
C SER A 786 -25.64 73.52 25.41
N THR A 787 -24.85 72.45 25.32
CA THR A 787 -25.06 71.42 24.28
C THR A 787 -25.92 70.26 24.74
N ASN A 788 -27.04 70.05 24.04
CA ASN A 788 -27.72 68.76 23.98
C ASN A 788 -26.72 67.68 23.55
N GLY A 789 -26.88 66.44 24.01
CA GLY A 789 -25.94 65.37 23.68
C GLY A 789 -26.39 63.99 24.14
N MET A 790 -25.67 62.98 23.66
CA MET A 790 -25.88 61.56 23.92
C MET A 790 -24.66 60.98 24.62
N LEU A 791 -24.86 60.37 25.79
CA LEU A 791 -23.85 59.65 26.54
C LEU A 791 -24.04 58.15 26.30
N VAL A 792 -23.06 57.50 25.67
CA VAL A 792 -23.04 56.06 25.39
C VAL A 792 -22.04 55.41 26.33
N THR A 793 -22.50 54.53 27.20
CA THR A 793 -21.65 53.73 28.10
C THR A 793 -21.60 52.31 27.59
N THR A 794 -20.42 51.76 27.35
CA THR A 794 -20.22 50.34 27.05
C THR A 794 -19.54 49.67 28.24
N ARG A 795 -20.14 48.60 28.75
CA ARG A 795 -19.54 47.72 29.75
C ARG A 795 -19.38 46.32 29.16
N LEU A 796 -18.14 45.89 28.99
CA LEU A 796 -17.82 44.54 28.55
C LEU A 796 -17.91 43.55 29.72
N LYS A 797 -18.31 42.31 29.44
CA LYS A 797 -18.36 41.23 30.44
C LYS A 797 -17.03 40.46 30.42
N ASP A 798 -16.19 40.69 31.43
CA ASP A 798 -14.94 39.95 31.68
C ASP A 798 -14.85 39.59 33.18
N ALA A 799 -14.21 38.46 33.50
CA ALA A 799 -14.22 37.78 34.78
C ALA A 799 -13.32 38.42 35.87
N THR A 800 -12.41 39.33 35.52
CA THR A 800 -11.47 39.92 36.51
C THR A 800 -11.12 41.40 36.30
N SER A 801 -11.68 42.08 35.31
CA SER A 801 -11.42 43.51 35.08
C SER A 801 -12.65 44.29 34.57
N ILE A 802 -12.71 45.57 34.91
CA ILE A 802 -13.72 46.54 34.47
C ILE A 802 -13.27 47.19 33.17
N SER A 803 -13.89 46.81 32.06
CA SER A 803 -13.82 47.55 30.79
C SER A 803 -15.13 48.33 30.58
N VAL A 804 -15.28 49.43 31.33
CA VAL A 804 -16.38 50.38 31.13
C VAL A 804 -15.85 51.62 30.44
N THR A 805 -16.38 51.93 29.26
CA THR A 805 -16.04 53.13 28.49
C THR A 805 -17.28 53.98 28.29
N GLN A 806 -17.14 55.29 28.43
CA GLN A 806 -18.17 56.26 28.11
C GLN A 806 -17.74 57.12 26.94
N TYR A 807 -18.68 57.36 26.04
CA TYR A 807 -18.58 58.28 24.91
C TYR A 807 -19.66 59.34 25.04
N PHE A 808 -19.29 60.61 24.94
CA PHE A 808 -20.23 61.72 24.87
C PHE A 808 -20.23 62.29 23.45
N TYR A 809 -21.40 62.25 22.83
CA TYR A 809 -21.69 62.78 21.50
C TYR A 809 -22.50 64.08 21.66
N PRO A 810 -21.97 65.25 21.30
CA PRO A 810 -22.75 66.48 21.19
C PRO A 810 -23.90 66.34 20.15
N ALA A 811 -24.96 67.13 20.27
CA ALA A 811 -26.17 67.01 19.45
C ALA A 811 -25.92 67.13 17.93
N TYR A 812 -26.73 66.39 17.17
CA TYR A 812 -26.59 66.04 15.75
C TYR A 812 -26.57 67.22 14.77
N ASN A 813 -26.84 68.45 15.21
CA ASN A 813 -26.93 69.64 14.36
C ASN A 813 -25.65 70.50 14.34
N ASP A 814 -24.57 70.08 15.01
CA ASP A 814 -23.29 70.81 14.98
C ASP A 814 -22.12 69.86 14.66
N THR A 815 -21.76 69.77 13.37
CA THR A 815 -20.66 68.93 12.87
C THR A 815 -19.27 69.40 13.32
N ALA A 816 -19.16 70.52 14.04
CA ALA A 816 -17.90 71.08 14.52
C ALA A 816 -17.49 70.61 15.93
N LEU A 817 -18.38 69.91 16.65
CA LEU A 817 -18.11 69.50 18.03
C LEU A 817 -17.53 68.08 18.11
N PRO A 818 -16.41 67.89 18.83
CA PRO A 818 -15.77 66.59 18.88
C PRO A 818 -16.48 65.62 19.82
N VAL A 819 -16.42 64.32 19.50
CA VAL A 819 -16.82 63.26 20.43
C VAL A 819 -15.80 63.22 21.57
N TYR A 820 -16.26 63.01 22.79
CA TYR A 820 -15.39 62.82 23.96
C TYR A 820 -15.54 61.39 24.47
N TYR A 821 -14.50 60.85 25.07
CA TYR A 821 -14.55 59.54 25.70
C TYR A 821 -13.80 59.53 27.04
N ARG A 822 -14.20 58.64 27.96
CA ARG A 822 -13.47 58.36 29.20
C ARG A 822 -13.65 56.90 29.59
N HIS A 823 -12.65 56.35 30.26
CA HIS A 823 -12.67 54.96 30.72
C HIS A 823 -12.82 54.94 32.25
N ALA A 824 -13.32 53.84 32.81
CA ALA A 824 -13.25 53.60 34.24
C ALA A 824 -11.79 53.56 34.72
N ALA A 825 -11.49 54.25 35.82
CA ALA A 825 -10.21 54.15 36.52
C ALA A 825 -10.24 53.02 37.57
N SER A 826 -11.42 52.78 38.15
CA SER A 826 -11.73 51.67 39.06
C SER A 826 -13.24 51.41 39.04
N ASN A 827 -13.74 50.46 39.86
CA ASN A 827 -15.17 50.11 39.88
C ASN A 827 -16.04 51.30 40.30
N THR A 828 -15.45 52.23 41.05
CA THR A 828 -16.15 53.37 41.63
C THR A 828 -15.75 54.72 41.04
N THR A 829 -14.69 54.80 40.22
CA THR A 829 -14.14 56.07 39.73
C THR A 829 -13.90 56.11 38.22
N TRP A 830 -14.14 57.29 37.61
CA TRP A 830 -13.90 57.58 36.20
C TRP A 830 -12.53 58.24 35.97
N GLN A 831 -11.91 57.97 34.83
CA GLN A 831 -10.83 58.82 34.33
C GLN A 831 -11.38 60.14 33.77
N ASN A 832 -10.50 61.14 33.61
CA ASN A 832 -10.84 62.39 32.95
C ASN A 832 -11.27 62.17 31.48
N TRP A 833 -12.21 62.99 31.02
CA TRP A 833 -12.64 63.02 29.62
C TRP A 833 -11.49 63.37 28.68
N ARG A 834 -11.45 62.67 27.55
CA ARG A 834 -10.50 62.87 26.45
C ARG A 834 -11.26 63.14 25.17
N LYS A 835 -10.74 64.03 24.32
CA LYS A 835 -11.30 64.31 23.01
C LYS A 835 -10.96 63.15 22.06
N PHE A 836 -11.95 62.62 21.35
CA PHE A 836 -11.76 61.59 20.33
C PHE A 836 -11.15 62.26 19.09
N SER A 837 -9.94 61.87 18.70
CA SER A 837 -9.29 62.37 17.49
C SER A 837 -9.70 61.50 16.30
N GLN A 838 -10.29 62.11 15.27
CA GLN A 838 -10.67 61.47 14.00
C GLN A 838 -9.42 61.12 13.18
N THR A 839 -8.59 60.20 13.67
CA THR A 839 -7.55 59.59 12.84
C THR A 839 -7.51 58.11 13.17
N VAL A 840 -7.75 57.29 12.13
CA VAL A 840 -7.69 55.82 12.08
C VAL A 840 -8.99 55.06 12.43
N ILE A 841 -9.60 54.46 11.39
CA ILE A 841 -10.45 53.26 11.44
C ILE A 841 -9.61 52.12 10.88
#